data_AF-A0AAE1WKB0-F1
#
_entry.id   AF-A0AAE1WKB0-F1
#
_cell.length_a   1.000
_cell.length_b   1.000
_cell.length_c   1.000
_cell.angle_alpha   90.00
_cell.angle_beta   90.00
_cell.angle_gamma   90.00
#
_symmetry.space_group_name_H-M   'P 1'
#
loop_
_entity.id
_entity.type
_entity.pdbx_description
1 polymer ?
#
loop_
_entity_poly.entity_id
_entity_poly.type
_entity_poly.pdbx_seq_one_letter_code
_entity_poly.pdbx_strand_id
1 'polypeptide(L)'
;MTQDLGTPWPYIISSLFLILFFYHKTNKKYSITTKLPPGRRGWPIVGDSISWYNAVASSHPPSFVEQQVQRFGKIFSCSLFGKWAVVSADPAFNRFVMQNEGKLFQSSYPKSFRDLVGKNGVITAQGDQQRKLHSIASNMMRLEKLKFHFLQDIQNVMKKMITHLHDNQVVLLQDVCRKVAINLMVNQLLGLSSESEVNEIAQFSDFADGCLSVPINLPGFAYHKAMKARESIISKINRTMEIHRHKSSAAVGNGVLGRLLEEKSLPDDVVADFIINLLFAGNETTAKTMLFAVYFLTQCPRAMKQLLDEQQSLRRESGEMLSWQDYKAMPFTQCVIDETLRLGGIAIWLMREAKEDVEYQDYIIPKGSFVVPFLSAVHLSESVYEDALSFNPWRWMKQKNQEKRNWRSSPYFAPFGGGGRFCPGAELARLQIGLFLHYFLTTFRWRQVKEDQMSFFPSARLLGQSVNGIVRKIHPPIFLCSGSLPSPSPFLQQKTPQRLIKLVAALRPKAQNDAVVKVLSLLGRGRQQFLQQLQKNRNFRMLQVFLVLSPGVILLDRVIHDCATGVFAEKFSCHHVQVFMKHGLSWAKFTEYRRFFGFLHLILSFLQLKSHSCCSDIAYWLVAAVHRERTRDRFFRLN
;
A
#
# COMPACT_ATOMS: atom_id res chain seq x y z
N MET A 1 4.12 22.49 -65.87
CA MET A 1 4.30 21.03 -65.84
C MET A 1 4.46 20.60 -64.39
N THR A 2 3.36 20.23 -63.75
CA THR A 2 3.33 19.61 -62.42
C THR A 2 3.72 18.14 -62.57
N GLN A 3 4.82 17.72 -61.95
CA GLN A 3 5.20 16.31 -61.87
C GLN A 3 4.32 15.62 -60.81
N ASP A 4 3.51 14.68 -61.26
CA ASP A 4 2.75 13.75 -60.42
C ASP A 4 3.71 12.86 -59.62
N LEU A 5 3.84 13.14 -58.33
CA LEU A 5 4.41 12.22 -57.36
C LEU A 5 3.41 11.08 -57.15
N GLY A 6 3.55 10.02 -57.94
CA GLY A 6 2.78 8.79 -57.82
C GLY A 6 2.78 8.27 -56.37
N THR A 7 1.60 8.23 -55.77
CA THR A 7 1.42 7.85 -54.37
C THR A 7 1.84 6.38 -54.12
N PRO A 8 2.53 6.07 -53.00
CA PRO A 8 3.12 4.75 -52.74
C PRO A 8 2.11 3.65 -52.33
N TRP A 9 0.81 3.91 -52.46
CA TRP A 9 -0.27 2.99 -52.08
C TRP A 9 -0.17 1.58 -52.67
N PRO A 10 0.24 1.37 -53.95
CA PRO A 10 0.32 0.02 -54.52
C PRO A 10 1.34 -0.89 -53.81
N TYR A 11 2.46 -0.31 -53.38
CA TYR A 11 3.54 -1.04 -52.69
C TYR A 11 3.18 -1.35 -51.23
N ILE A 12 2.43 -0.47 -50.59
CA ILE A 12 1.91 -0.69 -49.23
C ILE A 12 0.84 -1.79 -49.24
N ILE A 13 -0.05 -1.79 -50.23
CA ILE A 13 -1.10 -2.81 -50.36
C ILE A 13 -0.51 -4.17 -50.69
N SER A 14 0.47 -4.25 -51.60
CA SER A 14 1.10 -5.52 -51.97
C SER A 14 1.94 -6.13 -50.83
N SER A 15 2.64 -5.31 -50.06
CA SER A 15 3.37 -5.76 -48.87
C SER A 15 2.43 -6.24 -47.75
N LEU A 16 1.31 -5.53 -47.51
CA LEU A 16 0.25 -6.00 -46.60
C LEU A 16 -0.34 -7.34 -47.05
N PHE A 17 -0.59 -7.52 -48.36
CA PHE A 17 -1.12 -8.76 -48.92
C PHE A 17 -0.14 -9.92 -48.76
N LEU A 18 1.16 -9.70 -48.99
CA LEU A 18 2.21 -10.70 -48.79
C LEU A 18 2.32 -11.08 -47.31
N ILE A 19 2.28 -10.10 -46.40
CA ILE A 19 2.29 -10.36 -44.94
C ILE A 19 1.07 -11.20 -44.54
N LEU A 20 -0.13 -10.86 -45.02
CA LEU A 20 -1.35 -11.62 -44.76
C LEU A 20 -1.30 -13.02 -45.38
N PHE A 21 -0.74 -13.17 -46.58
CA PHE A 21 -0.59 -14.45 -47.26
C PHE A 21 0.40 -15.37 -46.53
N PHE A 22 1.57 -14.88 -46.14
CA PHE A 22 2.54 -15.65 -45.35
C PHE A 22 2.01 -15.95 -43.94
N TYR A 23 1.26 -15.03 -43.33
CA TYR A 23 0.55 -15.27 -42.07
C TYR A 23 -0.51 -16.39 -42.22
N HIS A 24 -1.21 -16.46 -43.34
CA HIS A 24 -2.18 -17.53 -43.59
C HIS A 24 -1.48 -18.87 -43.88
N LYS A 25 -0.32 -18.84 -44.54
CA LYS A 25 0.43 -20.05 -44.93
C LYS A 25 1.16 -20.70 -43.76
N THR A 26 1.60 -19.95 -42.74
CA THR A 26 2.19 -20.50 -41.51
C THR A 26 1.16 -21.15 -40.58
N ASN A 27 -0.14 -21.12 -40.91
CA ASN A 27 -1.23 -21.65 -40.08
C ASN A 27 -1.77 -23.04 -40.46
N LYS A 28 -1.13 -23.79 -41.35
CA LYS A 28 -1.60 -25.13 -41.71
C LYS A 28 -0.76 -26.25 -41.07
N LYS A 29 -1.25 -26.78 -39.93
CA LYS A 29 -1.53 -28.20 -39.64
C LYS A 29 -1.56 -28.42 -38.12
N TYR A 30 -2.73 -28.31 -37.51
CA TYR A 30 -3.09 -29.14 -36.35
C TYR A 30 -4.24 -30.04 -36.80
N SER A 31 -4.07 -31.34 -36.58
CA SER A 31 -5.01 -32.40 -36.98
C SER A 31 -6.33 -32.28 -36.23
N ILE A 32 -7.42 -32.73 -36.85
CA ILE A 32 -8.83 -32.53 -36.49
C ILE A 32 -9.27 -33.24 -35.18
N THR A 33 -8.40 -33.99 -34.51
CA THR A 33 -8.73 -34.73 -33.28
C THR A 33 -8.45 -34.01 -31.97
N THR A 34 -7.77 -32.85 -31.99
CA THR A 34 -7.30 -32.18 -30.76
C THR A 34 -7.75 -30.72 -30.71
N LYS A 35 -8.42 -30.30 -29.61
CA LYS A 35 -8.95 -28.93 -29.47
C LYS A 35 -7.87 -28.02 -28.88
N LEU A 36 -7.62 -26.87 -29.50
CA LEU A 36 -6.83 -25.80 -28.88
C LEU A 36 -7.69 -25.06 -27.84
N PRO A 37 -7.11 -24.42 -26.81
CA PRO A 37 -7.86 -23.52 -25.94
C PRO A 37 -8.63 -22.47 -26.74
N PRO A 38 -9.92 -22.25 -26.45
CA PRO A 38 -10.76 -21.33 -27.20
C PRO A 38 -10.22 -19.90 -27.11
N GLY A 39 -10.34 -19.11 -28.17
CA GLY A 39 -9.78 -17.76 -28.18
C GLY A 39 -9.70 -17.12 -29.55
N ARG A 40 -9.24 -15.87 -29.58
CA ARG A 40 -9.06 -15.09 -30.82
C ARG A 40 -7.61 -14.62 -30.95
N ARG A 41 -7.19 -14.28 -32.17
CA ARG A 41 -5.80 -13.87 -32.43
C ARG A 41 -5.52 -12.37 -32.32
N GLY A 42 -6.55 -11.56 -32.02
CA GLY A 42 -6.42 -10.12 -31.86
C GLY A 42 -6.05 -9.40 -33.17
N TRP A 43 -5.45 -8.21 -33.05
CA TRP A 43 -4.97 -7.42 -34.18
C TRP A 43 -3.74 -8.06 -34.85
N PRO A 44 -3.50 -7.85 -36.16
CA PRO A 44 -2.25 -8.28 -36.79
C PRO A 44 -1.03 -7.73 -36.05
N ILE A 45 0.00 -8.57 -35.87
CA ILE A 45 1.29 -8.26 -35.21
C ILE A 45 1.21 -8.01 -33.70
N VAL A 46 0.35 -7.09 -33.24
CA VAL A 46 0.26 -6.68 -31.83
C VAL A 46 -0.76 -7.48 -31.01
N GLY A 47 -1.63 -8.25 -31.66
CA GLY A 47 -2.58 -9.13 -30.99
C GLY A 47 -3.53 -8.37 -30.05
N ASP A 48 -3.63 -8.86 -28.82
CA ASP A 48 -4.37 -8.23 -27.72
C ASP A 48 -3.43 -7.47 -26.75
N SER A 49 -2.15 -7.27 -27.08
CA SER A 49 -1.16 -6.70 -26.16
C SER A 49 -1.47 -5.28 -25.67
N ILE A 50 -2.09 -4.43 -26.51
CA ILE A 50 -2.44 -3.07 -26.09
C ILE A 50 -3.56 -3.11 -25.04
N SER A 51 -4.63 -3.85 -25.32
CA SER A 51 -5.74 -4.06 -24.37
C SER A 51 -5.25 -4.72 -23.08
N TRP A 52 -4.34 -5.68 -23.21
CA TRP A 52 -3.66 -6.32 -22.09
C TRP A 52 -2.92 -5.31 -21.22
N TYR A 53 -2.03 -4.49 -21.81
CA TYR A 53 -1.26 -3.51 -21.05
C TYR A 53 -2.13 -2.45 -20.40
N ASN A 54 -3.17 -1.97 -21.09
CA ASN A 54 -4.11 -1.01 -20.52
C ASN A 54 -4.85 -1.58 -19.31
N ALA A 55 -5.28 -2.84 -19.39
CA ALA A 55 -5.92 -3.53 -18.25
C ALA A 55 -4.95 -3.68 -17.08
N VAL A 56 -3.73 -4.20 -17.33
CA VAL A 56 -2.71 -4.38 -16.29
C VAL A 56 -2.23 -3.04 -15.69
N ALA A 57 -2.23 -1.96 -16.46
CA ALA A 57 -1.87 -0.64 -15.95
C ALA A 57 -2.96 0.00 -15.07
N SER A 58 -4.19 -0.50 -15.12
CA SER A 58 -5.32 0.03 -14.34
C SER A 58 -5.27 -0.38 -12.86
N SER A 59 -6.20 0.15 -12.06
CA SER A 59 -6.42 -0.29 -10.67
C SER A 59 -7.06 -1.67 -10.54
N HIS A 60 -7.56 -2.26 -11.64
CA HIS A 60 -8.12 -3.61 -11.68
C HIS A 60 -7.48 -4.46 -12.80
N PRO A 61 -6.26 -4.98 -12.58
CA PRO A 61 -5.50 -5.76 -13.56
C PRO A 61 -6.23 -6.93 -14.22
N PRO A 62 -7.09 -7.70 -13.52
CA PRO A 62 -7.77 -8.83 -14.12
C PRO A 62 -8.83 -8.46 -15.16
N SER A 63 -9.21 -7.19 -15.32
CA SER A 63 -10.32 -6.77 -16.19
C SER A 63 -10.31 -7.38 -17.61
N PHE A 64 -9.15 -7.40 -18.28
CA PHE A 64 -9.03 -8.06 -19.59
C PHE A 64 -9.27 -9.57 -19.48
N VAL A 65 -8.66 -10.22 -18.49
CA VAL A 65 -8.76 -11.66 -18.26
C VAL A 65 -10.20 -12.05 -17.94
N GLU A 66 -10.89 -11.31 -17.07
CA GLU A 66 -12.29 -11.53 -16.72
C GLU A 66 -13.22 -11.49 -17.94
N GLN A 67 -13.02 -10.51 -18.84
CA GLN A 67 -13.77 -10.42 -20.10
C GLN A 67 -13.55 -11.63 -21.01
N GLN A 68 -12.31 -12.12 -21.10
CA GLN A 68 -12.02 -13.33 -21.89
C GLN A 68 -12.58 -14.58 -21.21
N VAL A 69 -12.53 -14.67 -19.88
CA VAL A 69 -13.09 -15.79 -19.13
C VAL A 69 -14.59 -15.91 -19.33
N GLN A 70 -15.32 -14.80 -19.36
CA GLN A 70 -16.76 -14.80 -19.65
C GLN A 70 -17.08 -15.31 -21.07
N ARG A 71 -16.17 -15.11 -22.03
CA ARG A 71 -16.37 -15.48 -23.44
C ARG A 71 -15.91 -16.87 -23.80
N PHE A 72 -14.77 -17.29 -23.25
CA PHE A 72 -14.03 -18.47 -23.70
C PHE A 72 -13.80 -19.48 -22.56
N GLY A 73 -14.10 -19.12 -21.31
CA GLY A 73 -13.82 -19.93 -20.14
C GLY A 73 -12.47 -19.63 -19.50
N LYS A 74 -12.18 -20.29 -18.38
CA LYS A 74 -11.04 -19.97 -17.50
C LYS A 74 -9.66 -20.16 -18.12
N ILE A 75 -9.57 -20.95 -19.18
CA ILE A 75 -8.35 -21.20 -19.97
C ILE A 75 -8.68 -20.82 -21.40
N PHE A 76 -7.98 -19.82 -21.93
CA PHE A 76 -8.25 -19.29 -23.27
C PHE A 76 -6.96 -18.95 -24.01
N SER A 77 -7.04 -18.87 -25.34
CA SER A 77 -5.95 -18.42 -26.18
C SER A 77 -6.10 -16.97 -26.64
N CYS A 78 -4.98 -16.27 -26.76
CA CYS A 78 -4.91 -14.93 -27.33
C CYS A 78 -3.56 -14.70 -28.02
N SER A 79 -3.32 -13.50 -28.55
CA SER A 79 -1.98 -13.12 -29.01
C SER A 79 -1.40 -12.04 -28.10
N LEU A 80 -0.28 -12.35 -27.45
CA LEU A 80 0.44 -11.43 -26.57
C LEU A 80 1.91 -11.37 -26.99
N PHE A 81 2.45 -10.17 -27.13
CA PHE A 81 3.85 -9.89 -27.39
C PHE A 81 4.35 -10.52 -28.69
N GLY A 82 3.49 -10.53 -29.72
CA GLY A 82 3.76 -11.16 -31.01
C GLY A 82 3.79 -12.70 -30.97
N LYS A 83 3.43 -13.32 -29.83
CA LYS A 83 3.34 -14.77 -29.68
C LYS A 83 1.88 -15.21 -29.52
N TRP A 84 1.62 -16.47 -29.86
CA TRP A 84 0.40 -17.14 -29.43
C TRP A 84 0.52 -17.45 -27.93
N ALA A 85 -0.53 -17.12 -27.18
CA ALA A 85 -0.53 -17.20 -25.74
C ALA A 85 -1.72 -18.00 -25.22
N VAL A 86 -1.52 -18.82 -24.18
CA VAL A 86 -2.57 -19.45 -23.37
C VAL A 86 -2.58 -18.76 -22.02
N VAL A 87 -3.68 -18.09 -21.71
CA VAL A 87 -3.89 -17.40 -20.44
C VAL A 87 -4.86 -18.19 -19.60
N SER A 88 -4.56 -18.29 -18.29
CA SER A 88 -5.37 -19.04 -17.35
C SER A 88 -5.71 -18.25 -16.09
N ALA A 89 -7.00 -18.19 -15.81
CA ALA A 89 -7.59 -17.85 -14.52
C ALA A 89 -8.06 -19.10 -13.76
N ASP A 90 -7.71 -20.31 -14.23
CA ASP A 90 -8.05 -21.55 -13.56
C ASP A 90 -6.99 -21.93 -12.49
N PRO A 91 -7.39 -22.08 -11.21
CA PRO A 91 -6.44 -22.37 -10.13
C PRO A 91 -5.75 -23.74 -10.29
N ALA A 92 -6.45 -24.75 -10.81
CA ALA A 92 -5.88 -26.09 -10.99
C ALA A 92 -4.87 -26.10 -12.13
N PHE A 93 -5.18 -25.46 -13.27
CA PHE A 93 -4.25 -25.32 -14.37
C PHE A 93 -3.03 -24.46 -13.99
N ASN A 94 -3.24 -23.35 -13.27
CA ASN A 94 -2.13 -22.51 -12.80
C ASN A 94 -1.17 -23.31 -11.92
N ARG A 95 -1.71 -24.15 -11.02
CA ARG A 95 -0.89 -25.07 -10.21
C ARG A 95 -0.19 -26.11 -11.07
N PHE A 96 -0.87 -26.72 -12.03
CA PHE A 96 -0.30 -27.71 -12.95
C PHE A 96 0.90 -27.14 -13.72
N VAL A 97 0.78 -25.92 -14.25
CA VAL A 97 1.89 -25.22 -14.93
C VAL A 97 3.07 -25.03 -13.98
N MET A 98 2.83 -24.54 -12.76
CA MET A 98 3.89 -24.32 -11.78
C MET A 98 4.57 -25.61 -11.32
N GLN A 99 3.82 -26.70 -11.11
CA GLN A 99 4.35 -28.00 -10.68
C GLN A 99 5.16 -28.70 -11.77
N ASN A 100 4.89 -28.41 -13.04
CA ASN A 100 5.59 -29.00 -14.19
C ASN A 100 6.68 -28.09 -14.78
N GLU A 101 7.15 -27.10 -14.02
CA GLU A 101 8.31 -26.28 -14.35
C GLU A 101 9.57 -27.14 -14.59
N GLY A 102 10.30 -26.87 -15.67
CA GLY A 102 11.47 -27.62 -16.13
C GLY A 102 11.13 -28.92 -16.88
N LYS A 103 9.92 -29.45 -16.71
CA LYS A 103 9.43 -30.66 -17.39
C LYS A 103 8.67 -30.28 -18.67
N LEU A 104 7.41 -29.83 -18.50
CA LEU A 104 6.48 -29.46 -19.57
C LEU A 104 6.54 -27.97 -19.90
N PHE A 105 6.86 -27.14 -18.91
CA PHE A 105 6.94 -25.69 -19.05
C PHE A 105 8.31 -25.15 -18.64
N GLN A 106 8.67 -23.98 -19.14
CA GLN A 106 9.85 -23.24 -18.70
C GLN A 106 9.54 -21.76 -18.48
N SER A 107 10.22 -21.15 -17.50
CA SER A 107 10.25 -19.68 -17.31
C SER A 107 10.64 -18.96 -18.61
N SER A 108 9.83 -17.98 -19.05
CA SER A 108 10.02 -17.25 -20.32
C SER A 108 9.78 -15.75 -20.12
N TYR A 109 10.76 -15.06 -19.54
CA TYR A 109 10.71 -13.61 -19.30
C TYR A 109 11.23 -12.81 -20.51
N PRO A 110 10.84 -11.53 -20.69
CA PRO A 110 11.30 -10.67 -21.78
C PRO A 110 12.83 -10.50 -21.81
N LYS A 111 13.38 -10.20 -22.99
CA LYS A 111 14.82 -9.98 -23.17
C LYS A 111 15.38 -8.93 -22.21
N SER A 112 14.67 -7.81 -22.04
CA SER A 112 15.05 -6.74 -21.11
C SER A 112 15.33 -7.27 -19.70
N PHE A 113 14.45 -8.13 -19.20
CA PHE A 113 14.58 -8.74 -17.88
C PHE A 113 15.79 -9.68 -17.83
N ARG A 114 15.93 -10.56 -18.83
CA ARG A 114 17.02 -11.55 -18.86
C ARG A 114 18.40 -10.90 -18.93
N ASP A 115 18.54 -9.84 -19.74
CA ASP A 115 19.80 -9.14 -19.91
C ASP A 115 20.19 -8.37 -18.63
N LEU A 116 19.23 -7.69 -18.00
CA LEU A 116 19.48 -6.91 -16.78
C LEU A 116 19.76 -7.80 -15.58
N VAL A 117 18.90 -8.78 -15.32
CA VAL A 117 19.02 -9.69 -14.18
C VAL A 117 20.19 -10.68 -14.35
N GLY A 118 20.64 -10.91 -15.58
CA GLY A 118 21.74 -11.80 -15.90
C GLY A 118 21.27 -13.23 -16.21
N LYS A 119 22.08 -13.94 -17.00
CA LYS A 119 21.80 -15.31 -17.44
C LYS A 119 21.91 -16.33 -16.30
N ASN A 120 22.70 -16.00 -15.28
CA ASN A 120 22.92 -16.84 -14.11
C ASN A 120 22.03 -16.46 -12.91
N GLY A 121 21.02 -15.61 -13.10
CA GLY A 121 20.04 -15.28 -12.06
C GLY A 121 19.09 -16.45 -11.77
N VAL A 122 18.58 -16.56 -10.54
CA VAL A 122 17.67 -17.66 -10.13
C VAL A 122 16.39 -17.70 -10.97
N ILE A 123 15.92 -16.53 -11.40
CA ILE A 123 14.67 -16.37 -12.19
C ILE A 123 14.88 -16.77 -13.65
N THR A 124 16.08 -16.55 -14.20
CA THR A 124 16.43 -16.68 -15.62
C THR A 124 17.10 -18.01 -15.95
N ALA A 125 17.89 -18.56 -15.02
CA ALA A 125 18.51 -19.87 -15.13
C ALA A 125 17.46 -20.97 -15.37
N GLN A 126 17.86 -22.04 -16.05
CA GLN A 126 17.03 -23.22 -16.36
C GLN A 126 17.73 -24.52 -15.93
N GLY A 127 16.99 -25.63 -15.92
CA GLY A 127 17.55 -26.97 -15.69
C GLY A 127 18.34 -27.11 -14.38
N ASP A 128 19.48 -27.80 -14.45
CA ASP A 128 20.32 -28.11 -13.27
C ASP A 128 20.88 -26.86 -12.60
N GLN A 129 21.28 -25.88 -13.39
CA GLN A 129 21.77 -24.60 -12.87
C GLN A 129 20.68 -23.90 -12.06
N GLN A 130 19.43 -23.88 -12.56
CA GLN A 130 18.30 -23.34 -11.81
C GLN A 130 18.08 -24.08 -10.50
N ARG A 131 18.07 -25.42 -10.52
CA ARG A 131 17.89 -26.24 -9.32
C ARG A 131 18.99 -25.97 -8.29
N LYS A 132 20.25 -25.87 -8.73
CA LYS A 132 21.40 -25.56 -7.87
C LYS A 132 21.25 -24.17 -7.23
N LEU A 133 21.06 -23.13 -8.04
CA LEU A 133 20.95 -21.75 -7.54
C LEU A 133 19.72 -21.55 -6.65
N HIS A 134 18.59 -22.15 -7.01
CA HIS A 134 17.37 -22.11 -6.20
C HIS A 134 17.53 -22.83 -4.86
N SER A 135 18.21 -23.98 -4.84
CA SER A 135 18.56 -24.69 -3.61
C SER A 135 19.45 -23.84 -2.70
N ILE A 136 20.49 -23.20 -3.26
CA ILE A 136 21.36 -22.27 -2.53
C ILE A 136 20.54 -21.12 -1.92
N ALA A 137 19.71 -20.44 -2.73
CA ALA A 137 18.85 -19.36 -2.26
C ALA A 137 17.89 -19.83 -1.16
N SER A 138 17.22 -20.96 -1.34
CA SER A 138 16.28 -21.53 -0.36
C SER A 138 16.98 -21.92 0.95
N ASN A 139 18.20 -22.47 0.87
CA ASN A 139 19.00 -22.83 2.04
C ASN A 139 19.50 -21.62 2.83
N MET A 140 19.67 -20.47 2.18
CA MET A 140 20.03 -19.21 2.84
C MET A 140 18.83 -18.58 3.57
N MET A 141 17.62 -18.81 3.07
CA MET A 141 16.38 -18.21 3.58
C MET A 141 15.59 -19.14 4.52
N ARG A 142 16.22 -20.23 5.02
CA ARG A 142 15.60 -21.14 6.00
C ARG A 142 15.29 -20.42 7.31
N LEU A 143 14.20 -20.82 7.97
CA LEU A 143 13.69 -20.22 9.21
C LEU A 143 14.76 -20.11 10.32
N GLU A 144 15.63 -21.10 10.46
CA GLU A 144 16.73 -21.07 11.44
C GLU A 144 17.66 -19.87 11.19
N LYS A 145 18.07 -19.66 9.94
CA LYS A 145 18.91 -18.52 9.55
C LYS A 145 18.17 -17.20 9.71
N LEU A 146 16.85 -17.15 9.46
CA LEU A 146 16.02 -15.96 9.73
C LEU A 146 16.09 -15.52 11.18
N LYS A 147 15.97 -16.48 12.11
CA LYS A 147 16.05 -16.21 13.55
C LYS A 147 17.42 -15.67 13.98
N PHE A 148 18.51 -16.32 13.55
CA PHE A 148 19.84 -16.03 14.09
C PHE A 148 20.60 -14.94 13.34
N HIS A 149 20.39 -14.79 12.03
CA HIS A 149 21.18 -13.86 11.21
C HIS A 149 20.38 -12.64 10.76
N PHE A 150 19.07 -12.77 10.53
CA PHE A 150 18.32 -11.67 9.90
C PHE A 150 17.50 -10.85 10.89
N LEU A 151 17.01 -11.46 11.98
CA LEU A 151 16.10 -10.79 12.90
C LEU A 151 16.69 -9.50 13.48
N GLN A 152 17.92 -9.52 13.97
CA GLN A 152 18.54 -8.34 14.59
C GLN A 152 18.86 -7.25 13.55
N ASP A 153 19.40 -7.64 12.39
CA ASP A 153 19.78 -6.71 11.32
C ASP A 153 18.56 -6.00 10.74
N ILE A 154 17.45 -6.71 10.53
CA ILE A 154 16.20 -6.09 10.07
C ILE A 154 15.77 -5.01 11.07
N GLN A 155 15.77 -5.32 12.37
CA GLN A 155 15.34 -4.38 13.40
C GLN A 155 16.28 -3.17 13.51
N ASN A 156 17.59 -3.35 13.33
CA ASN A 156 18.56 -2.26 13.27
C ASN A 156 18.25 -1.30 12.11
N VAL A 157 18.01 -1.83 10.91
CA VAL A 157 17.63 -1.02 9.74
C VAL A 157 16.29 -0.32 9.97
N MET A 158 15.28 -1.00 10.53
CA MET A 158 13.99 -0.38 10.85
C MET A 158 14.13 0.77 11.85
N LYS A 159 14.86 0.55 12.96
CA LYS A 159 15.09 1.59 13.98
C LYS A 159 15.83 2.79 13.39
N LYS A 160 16.88 2.56 12.58
CA LYS A 160 17.60 3.64 11.89
C LYS A 160 16.68 4.41 10.94
N MET A 161 15.83 3.72 10.17
CA MET A 161 14.90 4.39 9.25
C MET A 161 13.86 5.25 9.97
N ILE A 162 13.37 4.80 11.13
CA ILE A 162 12.44 5.58 11.97
C ILE A 162 13.05 6.91 12.42
N THR A 163 14.35 6.95 12.77
CA THR A 163 14.97 8.18 13.28
C THR A 163 15.05 9.29 12.23
N HIS A 164 15.06 8.94 10.93
CA HIS A 164 15.08 9.88 9.81
C HIS A 164 13.72 10.52 9.47
N LEU A 165 12.61 10.02 10.01
CA LEU A 165 11.28 10.57 9.77
C LEU A 165 10.88 11.51 10.90
N HIS A 166 10.51 12.76 10.60
CA HIS A 166 10.19 13.80 11.59
C HIS A 166 8.68 14.04 11.74
N ASP A 167 8.30 14.76 12.81
CA ASP A 167 6.92 15.14 13.07
C ASP A 167 6.41 16.15 12.05
N ASN A 168 5.15 15.96 11.64
CA ASN A 168 4.46 16.76 10.61
C ASN A 168 5.20 16.75 9.25
N GLN A 169 6.08 15.78 9.02
CA GLN A 169 6.76 15.63 7.75
C GLN A 169 5.83 15.01 6.72
N VAL A 170 5.81 15.63 5.54
CA VAL A 170 5.07 15.20 4.37
C VAL A 170 6.03 14.35 3.53
N VAL A 171 5.76 13.05 3.40
CA VAL A 171 6.68 12.09 2.74
C VAL A 171 5.98 11.28 1.66
N LEU A 172 6.76 10.84 0.67
CA LEU A 172 6.34 9.83 -0.28
C LEU A 172 6.54 8.46 0.35
N LEU A 173 5.44 7.81 0.74
CA LEU A 173 5.50 6.50 1.41
C LEU A 173 6.21 5.44 0.55
N GLN A 174 6.02 5.51 -0.77
CA GLN A 174 6.69 4.61 -1.71
C GLN A 174 8.22 4.72 -1.63
N ASP A 175 8.76 5.93 -1.45
CA ASP A 175 10.20 6.14 -1.34
C ASP A 175 10.72 5.71 0.02
N VAL A 176 9.93 5.90 1.09
CA VAL A 176 10.26 5.35 2.41
C VAL A 176 10.36 3.83 2.36
N CYS A 177 9.36 3.15 1.80
CA CYS A 177 9.35 1.69 1.70
C CYS A 177 10.47 1.16 0.79
N ARG A 178 10.77 1.83 -0.33
CA ARG A 178 11.92 1.51 -1.19
C ARG A 178 13.24 1.68 -0.45
N LYS A 179 13.41 2.79 0.30
CA LYS A 179 14.63 3.04 1.08
C LYS A 179 14.80 1.99 2.17
N VAL A 180 13.72 1.58 2.86
CA VAL A 180 13.76 0.46 3.82
C VAL A 180 14.22 -0.82 3.14
N ALA A 181 13.55 -1.22 2.05
CA ALA A 181 13.83 -2.49 1.38
C ALA A 181 15.25 -2.56 0.80
N ILE A 182 15.76 -1.49 0.18
CA ILE A 182 17.11 -1.50 -0.39
C ILE A 182 18.18 -1.57 0.70
N ASN A 183 17.99 -0.86 1.82
CA ASN A 183 18.91 -0.93 2.96
C ASN A 183 18.94 -2.34 3.55
N LEU A 184 17.78 -2.99 3.68
CA LEU A 184 17.70 -4.38 4.13
C LEU A 184 18.46 -5.29 3.17
N MET A 185 18.19 -5.22 1.86
CA MET A 185 18.78 -6.13 0.90
C MET A 185 20.28 -5.93 0.73
N VAL A 186 20.76 -4.69 0.68
CA VAL A 186 22.19 -4.38 0.59
C VAL A 186 22.93 -4.88 1.84
N ASN A 187 22.36 -4.67 3.02
CA ASN A 187 22.93 -5.17 4.27
C ASN A 187 22.97 -6.71 4.30
N GLN A 188 21.86 -7.35 4.00
CA GLN A 188 21.71 -8.81 4.07
C GLN A 188 22.51 -9.55 3.00
N LEU A 189 22.65 -8.98 1.80
CA LEU A 189 23.36 -9.61 0.70
C LEU A 189 24.85 -9.30 0.72
N LEU A 190 25.23 -8.02 0.88
CA LEU A 190 26.60 -7.55 0.73
C LEU A 190 27.31 -7.33 2.07
N GLY A 191 26.59 -7.34 3.20
CA GLY A 191 27.16 -7.04 4.52
C GLY A 191 27.47 -5.55 4.72
N LEU A 192 26.95 -4.67 3.86
CA LEU A 192 27.20 -3.23 3.92
C LEU A 192 26.18 -2.54 4.83
N SER A 193 26.63 -1.60 5.66
CA SER A 193 25.77 -0.96 6.67
C SER A 193 25.81 0.57 6.64
N SER A 194 26.77 1.16 5.94
CA SER A 194 26.88 2.61 5.84
C SER A 194 25.92 3.17 4.79
N GLU A 195 25.36 4.34 5.06
CA GLU A 195 24.41 4.99 4.13
C GLU A 195 25.11 5.42 2.83
N SER A 196 26.40 5.78 2.90
CA SER A 196 27.21 6.08 1.71
C SER A 196 27.31 4.88 0.77
N GLU A 197 27.56 3.67 1.31
CA GLU A 197 27.68 2.46 0.50
C GLU A 197 26.34 2.02 -0.12
N VAL A 198 25.23 2.27 0.58
CA VAL A 198 23.88 2.00 0.03
C VAL A 198 23.54 3.04 -1.05
N ASN A 199 23.93 4.30 -0.87
CA ASN A 199 23.71 5.36 -1.87
C ASN A 199 24.52 5.15 -3.15
N GLU A 200 25.63 4.41 -3.12
CA GLU A 200 26.33 3.98 -4.34
C GLU A 200 25.49 3.00 -5.18
N ILE A 201 24.50 2.34 -4.58
CA ILE A 201 23.50 1.51 -5.26
C ILE A 201 22.22 2.32 -5.55
N ALA A 202 22.22 3.66 -5.39
CA ALA A 202 21.04 4.50 -5.59
C ALA A 202 20.45 4.43 -7.01
N GLN A 203 21.25 4.04 -8.00
CA GLN A 203 20.77 3.81 -9.38
C GLN A 203 19.95 2.50 -9.52
N PHE A 204 19.69 1.80 -8.42
CA PHE A 204 18.90 0.58 -8.41
C PHE A 204 17.48 0.78 -8.98
N SER A 205 16.87 1.96 -8.79
CA SER A 205 15.56 2.26 -9.38
C SER A 205 15.60 2.23 -10.90
N ASP A 206 16.64 2.82 -11.51
CA ASP A 206 16.82 2.81 -12.97
C ASP A 206 17.02 1.38 -13.49
N PHE A 207 17.79 0.57 -12.76
CA PHE A 207 17.95 -0.86 -13.05
C PHE A 207 16.61 -1.60 -13.00
N ALA A 208 15.81 -1.39 -11.95
CA ALA A 208 14.51 -2.04 -11.78
C ALA A 208 13.50 -1.63 -12.86
N ASP A 209 13.43 -0.34 -13.18
CA ASP A 209 12.51 0.20 -14.20
C ASP A 209 12.83 -0.32 -15.60
N GLY A 210 14.11 -0.60 -15.90
CA GLY A 210 14.51 -1.18 -17.18
C GLY A 210 14.12 -2.64 -17.37
N CYS A 211 13.89 -3.41 -16.30
CA CYS A 211 13.66 -4.85 -16.38
C CYS A 211 12.44 -5.24 -17.23
N LEU A 212 11.42 -4.37 -17.29
CA LEU A 212 10.19 -4.59 -18.07
C LEU A 212 10.01 -3.55 -19.20
N SER A 213 11.09 -2.87 -19.57
CA SER A 213 11.11 -1.89 -20.66
C SER A 213 11.33 -2.55 -22.03
N VAL A 214 11.12 -1.79 -23.11
CA VAL A 214 11.48 -2.22 -24.47
C VAL A 214 13.01 -2.27 -24.57
N PRO A 215 13.62 -3.37 -25.06
CA PRO A 215 15.07 -3.57 -25.03
C PRO A 215 15.82 -2.77 -26.11
N ILE A 216 15.72 -1.44 -26.06
CA ILE A 216 16.40 -0.50 -26.98
C ILE A 216 17.57 0.14 -26.23
N ASN A 217 18.79 -0.21 -26.61
CA ASN A 217 20.01 0.28 -25.96
C ASN A 217 20.55 1.56 -26.60
N LEU A 218 19.74 2.61 -26.59
CA LEU A 218 20.13 3.94 -27.07
C LEU A 218 19.96 4.99 -25.96
N PRO A 219 20.80 6.03 -25.89
CA PRO A 219 20.62 7.13 -24.95
C PRO A 219 19.19 7.68 -24.99
N GLY A 220 18.60 7.93 -23.81
CA GLY A 220 17.21 8.38 -23.66
C GLY A 220 16.19 7.26 -23.42
N PHE A 221 16.53 5.99 -23.68
CA PHE A 221 15.65 4.86 -23.37
C PHE A 221 15.90 4.30 -21.96
N ALA A 222 14.83 3.87 -21.29
CA ALA A 222 14.91 3.28 -19.95
C ALA A 222 15.85 2.06 -19.90
N TYR A 223 15.84 1.22 -20.94
CA TYR A 223 16.71 0.06 -21.05
C TYR A 223 18.20 0.44 -21.06
N HIS A 224 18.59 1.48 -21.80
CA HIS A 224 19.97 1.97 -21.81
C HIS A 224 20.43 2.44 -20.42
N LYS A 225 19.59 3.24 -19.75
CA LYS A 225 19.88 3.72 -18.39
C LYS A 225 20.03 2.54 -17.40
N ALA A 226 19.17 1.55 -17.53
CA ALA A 226 19.21 0.34 -16.70
C ALA A 226 20.46 -0.51 -16.94
N MET A 227 20.93 -0.62 -18.18
CA MET A 227 22.19 -1.31 -18.50
C MET A 227 23.39 -0.61 -17.86
N LYS A 228 23.41 0.73 -17.85
CA LYS A 228 24.43 1.50 -17.12
C LYS A 228 24.35 1.32 -15.61
N ALA A 229 23.16 1.32 -15.04
CA ALA A 229 22.96 1.01 -13.62
C ALA A 229 23.43 -0.42 -13.30
N ARG A 230 23.15 -1.40 -14.16
CA ARG A 230 23.64 -2.78 -14.02
C ARG A 230 25.17 -2.84 -13.98
N GLU A 231 25.86 -2.16 -14.90
CA GLU A 231 27.33 -2.10 -14.94
C GLU A 231 27.89 -1.58 -13.61
N SER A 232 27.30 -0.50 -13.07
CA SER A 232 27.70 0.07 -11.78
C SER A 232 27.48 -0.90 -10.60
N ILE A 233 26.30 -1.53 -10.52
CA ILE A 233 25.97 -2.48 -9.45
C ILE A 233 26.90 -3.70 -9.49
N ILE A 234 27.17 -4.26 -10.67
CA ILE A 234 28.09 -5.39 -10.83
C ILE A 234 29.51 -5.00 -10.43
N SER A 235 29.99 -3.81 -10.82
CA SER A 235 31.29 -3.30 -10.40
C SER A 235 31.41 -3.24 -8.88
N LYS A 236 30.36 -2.76 -8.19
CA LYS A 236 30.32 -2.72 -6.72
C LYS A 236 30.35 -4.12 -6.11
N ILE A 237 29.57 -5.07 -6.64
CA ILE A 237 29.57 -6.46 -6.16
C ILE A 237 30.97 -7.07 -6.29
N ASN A 238 31.62 -6.91 -7.44
CA ASN A 238 32.97 -7.41 -7.68
C ASN A 238 33.99 -6.79 -6.72
N ARG A 239 33.91 -5.48 -6.48
CA ARG A 239 34.76 -4.79 -5.49
C ARG A 239 34.54 -5.34 -4.08
N THR A 240 33.29 -5.61 -3.70
CA THR A 240 32.99 -6.24 -2.39
C THR A 240 33.57 -7.65 -2.31
N MET A 241 33.53 -8.43 -3.40
CA MET A 241 34.15 -9.76 -3.46
C MET A 241 35.68 -9.69 -3.26
N GLU A 242 36.35 -8.74 -3.91
CA GLU A 242 37.79 -8.51 -3.75
C GLU A 242 38.13 -8.14 -2.29
N ILE A 243 37.38 -7.22 -1.69
CA ILE A 243 37.56 -6.83 -0.29
C ILE A 243 37.42 -8.04 0.64
N HIS A 244 36.44 -8.91 0.41
CA HIS A 244 36.21 -10.11 1.21
C HIS A 244 37.34 -11.14 1.07
N ARG A 245 38.04 -11.18 -0.07
CA ARG A 245 39.21 -12.05 -0.29
C ARG A 245 40.47 -11.54 0.39
N HIS A 246 40.64 -10.22 0.49
CA HIS A 246 41.85 -9.61 1.04
C HIS A 246 41.78 -9.32 2.54
N LYS A 247 40.59 -9.21 3.13
CA LYS A 247 40.41 -9.01 4.57
C LYS A 247 40.03 -10.33 5.26
N SER A 248 40.56 -10.56 6.47
CA SER A 248 40.14 -11.71 7.29
C SER A 248 38.63 -11.63 7.57
N SER A 249 37.94 -12.78 7.58
CA SER A 249 36.46 -12.91 7.62
C SER A 249 35.76 -12.14 8.74
N ALA A 250 36.48 -11.79 9.82
CA ALA A 250 35.97 -10.96 10.91
C ALA A 250 35.73 -9.47 10.55
N ALA A 251 36.29 -8.97 9.44
CA ALA A 251 36.27 -7.54 9.09
C ALA A 251 35.26 -7.15 7.99
N VAL A 252 34.59 -8.11 7.36
CA VAL A 252 33.62 -7.88 6.27
C VAL A 252 32.32 -8.58 6.67
N GLY A 253 31.21 -7.83 6.78
CA GLY A 253 29.96 -8.31 7.37
C GLY A 253 29.48 -9.67 6.82
N ASN A 254 28.74 -10.42 7.65
CA ASN A 254 28.22 -11.77 7.39
C ASN A 254 27.08 -11.82 6.34
N GLY A 255 27.20 -11.11 5.23
CA GLY A 255 26.23 -11.10 4.14
C GLY A 255 26.15 -12.44 3.40
N VAL A 256 25.11 -12.62 2.58
CA VAL A 256 25.00 -13.78 1.67
C VAL A 256 26.22 -13.94 0.78
N LEU A 257 26.78 -12.83 0.29
CA LEU A 257 27.97 -12.83 -0.55
C LEU A 257 29.18 -13.48 0.15
N GLY A 258 29.46 -13.12 1.40
CA GLY A 258 30.59 -13.69 2.14
C GLY A 258 30.49 -15.20 2.26
N ARG A 259 29.31 -15.71 2.65
CA ARG A 259 29.06 -17.16 2.75
C ARG A 259 29.23 -17.90 1.43
N LEU A 260 28.80 -17.29 0.31
CA LEU A 260 29.00 -17.88 -1.02
C LEU A 260 30.48 -18.02 -1.38
N LEU A 261 31.29 -17.02 -1.01
CA LEU A 261 32.73 -17.02 -1.27
C LEU A 261 33.46 -18.03 -0.38
N GLU A 262 33.06 -18.18 0.87
CA GLU A 262 33.61 -19.18 1.81
C GLU A 262 33.33 -20.62 1.34
N GLU A 263 32.10 -20.90 0.90
CA GLU A 263 31.72 -22.21 0.39
C GLU A 263 32.36 -22.56 -0.97
N LYS A 264 32.97 -21.58 -1.67
CA LYS A 264 33.56 -21.71 -3.02
C LYS A 264 32.65 -22.45 -4.01
N SER A 265 31.34 -22.25 -3.88
CA SER A 265 30.34 -23.12 -4.54
C SER A 265 29.99 -22.70 -5.97
N LEU A 266 30.38 -21.48 -6.37
CA LEU A 266 30.02 -20.83 -7.64
C LEU A 266 31.17 -19.97 -8.20
N PRO A 267 31.33 -19.88 -9.54
CA PRO A 267 32.20 -18.91 -10.20
C PRO A 267 31.78 -17.45 -9.96
N ASP A 268 32.71 -16.51 -10.10
CA ASP A 268 32.51 -15.10 -9.77
C ASP A 268 31.40 -14.42 -10.58
N ASP A 269 31.34 -14.68 -11.89
CA ASP A 269 30.30 -14.15 -12.76
C ASP A 269 28.91 -14.69 -12.38
N VAL A 270 28.84 -15.95 -11.94
CA VAL A 270 27.62 -16.58 -11.43
C VAL A 270 27.22 -15.96 -10.09
N VAL A 271 28.18 -15.70 -9.20
CA VAL A 271 27.93 -15.02 -7.92
C VAL A 271 27.39 -13.61 -8.15
N ALA A 272 27.99 -12.83 -9.04
CA ALA A 272 27.57 -11.45 -9.31
C ALA A 272 26.13 -11.39 -9.87
N ASP A 273 25.82 -12.21 -10.89
CA ASP A 273 24.47 -12.35 -11.45
C ASP A 273 23.46 -12.88 -10.41
N PHE A 274 23.88 -13.80 -9.54
CA PHE A 274 23.03 -14.32 -8.47
C PHE A 274 22.68 -13.24 -7.44
N ILE A 275 23.68 -12.44 -7.01
CA ILE A 275 23.47 -11.37 -6.02
C ILE A 275 22.62 -10.24 -6.58
N ILE A 276 22.86 -9.77 -7.81
CA ILE A 276 22.03 -8.71 -8.42
C ILE A 276 20.59 -9.21 -8.62
N ASN A 277 20.39 -10.48 -8.97
CA ASN A 277 19.06 -11.08 -9.05
C ASN A 277 18.33 -11.10 -7.70
N LEU A 278 19.02 -11.48 -6.62
CA LEU A 278 18.44 -11.46 -5.26
C LEU A 278 18.15 -10.03 -4.79
N LEU A 279 19.03 -9.08 -5.09
CA LEU A 279 18.85 -7.66 -4.77
C LEU A 279 17.58 -7.13 -5.43
N PHE A 280 17.36 -7.47 -6.71
CA PHE A 280 16.12 -7.16 -7.42
C PHE A 280 14.89 -7.78 -6.79
N ALA A 281 14.92 -9.10 -6.61
CA ALA A 281 13.77 -9.85 -6.14
C ALA A 281 13.32 -9.37 -4.75
N GLY A 282 14.27 -9.17 -3.83
CA GLY A 282 13.98 -8.80 -2.44
C GLY A 282 13.64 -7.33 -2.23
N ASN A 283 14.17 -6.42 -3.06
CA ASN A 283 13.91 -4.99 -2.91
C ASN A 283 12.52 -4.59 -3.42
N GLU A 284 12.25 -4.84 -4.71
CA GLU A 284 11.04 -4.35 -5.37
C GLU A 284 9.76 -4.94 -4.79
N THR A 285 9.76 -6.25 -4.49
CA THR A 285 8.56 -6.95 -4.00
C THR A 285 8.20 -6.57 -2.57
N THR A 286 9.21 -6.52 -1.69
CA THR A 286 9.04 -6.20 -0.27
C THR A 286 8.62 -4.74 -0.08
N ALA A 287 9.27 -3.79 -0.78
CA ALA A 287 8.91 -2.38 -0.73
C ALA A 287 7.44 -2.15 -1.10
N LYS A 288 6.98 -2.78 -2.19
CA LYS A 288 5.59 -2.65 -2.66
C LYS A 288 4.60 -3.28 -1.70
N THR A 289 4.95 -4.42 -1.09
CA THR A 289 4.06 -5.05 -0.10
C THR A 289 3.94 -4.20 1.17
N MET A 290 5.04 -3.61 1.65
CA MET A 290 5.02 -2.66 2.76
C MET A 290 4.14 -1.44 2.44
N LEU A 291 4.32 -0.87 1.25
CA LEU A 291 3.54 0.26 0.75
C LEU A 291 2.04 -0.05 0.74
N PHE A 292 1.64 -1.17 0.11
CA PHE A 292 0.24 -1.55 -0.01
C PHE A 292 -0.38 -1.95 1.33
N ALA A 293 0.38 -2.57 2.24
CA ALA A 293 -0.13 -2.85 3.58
C ALA A 293 -0.54 -1.55 4.29
N VAL A 294 0.32 -0.54 4.27
CA VAL A 294 0.03 0.77 4.89
C VAL A 294 -1.11 1.48 4.16
N TYR A 295 -1.14 1.43 2.82
CA TYR A 295 -2.23 2.01 2.01
C TYR A 295 -3.59 1.38 2.35
N PHE A 296 -3.71 0.05 2.35
CA PHE A 296 -4.96 -0.63 2.67
C PHE A 296 -5.39 -0.45 4.12
N LEU A 297 -4.44 -0.45 5.07
CA LEU A 297 -4.74 -0.18 6.48
C LEU A 297 -5.27 1.25 6.69
N THR A 298 -4.81 2.22 5.89
CA THR A 298 -5.34 3.60 5.92
C THR A 298 -6.81 3.65 5.55
N GLN A 299 -7.27 2.75 4.69
CA GLN A 299 -8.66 2.64 4.24
C GLN A 299 -9.51 1.72 5.14
N CYS A 300 -8.89 0.99 6.08
CA CYS A 300 -9.58 0.08 6.98
C CYS A 300 -9.25 0.37 8.46
N PRO A 301 -9.87 1.40 9.07
CA PRO A 301 -9.61 1.80 10.46
C PRO A 301 -9.81 0.66 11.48
N ARG A 302 -10.74 -0.25 11.21
CA ARG A 302 -10.98 -1.42 12.07
C ARG A 302 -9.79 -2.39 12.08
N ALA A 303 -9.21 -2.67 10.90
CA ALA A 303 -8.04 -3.53 10.80
C ALA A 303 -6.81 -2.82 11.39
N MET A 304 -6.67 -1.51 11.13
CA MET A 304 -5.64 -0.67 11.74
C MET A 304 -5.67 -0.77 13.27
N LYS A 305 -6.85 -0.61 13.89
CA LYS A 305 -7.00 -0.67 15.35
C LYS A 305 -6.57 -2.03 15.90
N GLN A 306 -7.13 -3.13 15.37
CA GLN A 306 -6.80 -4.46 15.87
C GLN A 306 -5.32 -4.82 15.66
N LEU A 307 -4.73 -4.40 14.54
CA LEU A 307 -3.31 -4.59 14.29
C LEU A 307 -2.47 -3.78 15.26
N LEU A 308 -2.85 -2.54 15.53
CA LEU A 308 -2.16 -1.72 16.51
C LEU A 308 -2.25 -2.32 17.93
N ASP A 309 -3.41 -2.84 18.32
CA ASP A 309 -3.59 -3.50 19.62
C ASP A 309 -2.66 -4.73 19.75
N GLU A 310 -2.59 -5.58 18.71
CA GLU A 310 -1.63 -6.70 18.64
C GLU A 310 -0.18 -6.19 18.80
N GLN A 311 0.21 -5.17 18.04
CA GLN A 311 1.59 -4.68 18.03
C GLN A 311 1.99 -3.94 19.31
N GLN A 312 1.05 -3.27 19.97
CA GLN A 312 1.26 -2.62 21.26
C GLN A 312 1.45 -3.64 22.38
N SER A 313 0.75 -4.77 22.34
CA SER A 313 0.90 -5.85 23.33
C SER A 313 2.30 -6.48 23.34
N LEU A 314 3.00 -6.42 22.20
CA LEU A 314 4.37 -6.92 22.03
C LEU A 314 5.45 -5.87 22.36
N ARG A 315 5.05 -4.61 22.58
CA ARG A 315 6.00 -3.52 22.85
C ARG A 315 6.52 -3.63 24.28
N ARG A 316 7.83 -3.57 24.43
CA ARG A 316 8.50 -3.51 25.74
C ARG A 316 8.82 -2.07 26.12
N GLU A 317 8.69 -1.74 27.40
CA GLU A 317 8.96 -0.38 27.92
C GLU A 317 10.45 0.01 27.79
N SER A 318 11.36 -0.97 27.78
CA SER A 318 12.82 -0.77 27.74
C SER A 318 13.40 -0.45 26.35
N GLY A 319 12.58 -0.35 25.30
CA GLY A 319 13.09 -0.13 23.93
C GLY A 319 13.83 -1.34 23.32
N GLU A 320 13.71 -2.50 23.98
CA GLU A 320 14.24 -3.79 23.54
C GLU A 320 13.76 -4.17 22.13
N MET A 321 14.58 -4.98 21.46
CA MET A 321 14.22 -5.59 20.18
C MET A 321 13.24 -6.74 20.39
N LEU A 322 12.40 -6.98 19.40
CA LEU A 322 11.52 -8.15 19.35
C LEU A 322 12.36 -9.42 19.23
N SER A 323 11.95 -10.42 20.01
CA SER A 323 12.44 -11.79 19.89
C SER A 323 11.72 -12.54 18.77
N TRP A 324 12.23 -13.72 18.44
CA TRP A 324 11.56 -14.62 17.50
C TRP A 324 10.18 -15.07 17.99
N GLN A 325 10.01 -15.23 19.30
CA GLN A 325 8.74 -15.57 19.93
C GLN A 325 7.72 -14.43 19.76
N ASP A 326 8.16 -13.18 19.88
CA ASP A 326 7.30 -12.01 19.66
C ASP A 326 6.83 -11.97 18.19
N TYR A 327 7.71 -12.24 17.22
CA TYR A 327 7.31 -12.36 15.81
C TYR A 327 6.27 -13.47 15.58
N LYS A 328 6.45 -14.66 16.20
CA LYS A 328 5.46 -15.74 16.14
C LYS A 328 4.12 -15.36 16.78
N ALA A 329 4.12 -14.40 17.71
CA ALA A 329 2.93 -13.87 18.38
C ALA A 329 2.25 -12.73 17.58
N MET A 330 2.44 -12.66 16.25
CA MET A 330 1.78 -11.69 15.37
C MET A 330 0.73 -12.32 14.41
N PRO A 331 -0.24 -13.13 14.88
CA PRO A 331 -1.15 -13.86 14.00
C PRO A 331 -2.03 -12.96 13.12
N PHE A 332 -2.50 -11.82 13.63
CA PHE A 332 -3.31 -10.89 12.85
C PHE A 332 -2.47 -10.13 11.82
N THR A 333 -1.25 -9.76 12.18
CA THR A 333 -0.28 -9.20 11.22
C THR A 333 -0.08 -10.14 10.04
N GLN A 334 0.04 -11.45 10.28
CA GLN A 334 0.14 -12.42 9.19
C GLN A 334 -1.12 -12.41 8.30
N CYS A 335 -2.31 -12.22 8.87
CA CYS A 335 -3.56 -12.08 8.10
C CYS A 335 -3.57 -10.80 7.26
N VAL A 336 -3.05 -9.70 7.79
CA VAL A 336 -2.90 -8.42 7.08
C VAL A 336 -1.91 -8.55 5.92
N ILE A 337 -0.78 -9.24 6.12
CA ILE A 337 0.20 -9.53 5.07
C ILE A 337 -0.44 -10.39 3.97
N ASP A 338 -1.12 -11.47 4.34
CA ASP A 338 -1.77 -12.36 3.37
C ASP A 338 -2.82 -11.63 2.54
N GLU A 339 -3.64 -10.77 3.18
CA GLU A 339 -4.64 -9.97 2.47
C GLU A 339 -4.02 -8.89 1.57
N THR A 340 -2.93 -8.29 2.03
CA THR A 340 -2.15 -7.34 1.23
C THR A 340 -1.59 -8.00 -0.02
N LEU A 341 -1.04 -9.22 0.11
CA LEU A 341 -0.50 -9.98 -1.02
C LEU A 341 -1.59 -10.42 -2.00
N ARG A 342 -2.77 -10.79 -1.48
CA ARG A 342 -3.93 -11.18 -2.30
C ARG A 342 -4.45 -10.00 -3.13
N LEU A 343 -4.70 -8.86 -2.47
CA LEU A 343 -5.32 -7.70 -3.09
C LEU A 343 -4.32 -6.85 -3.89
N GLY A 344 -3.12 -6.66 -3.33
CA GLY A 344 -2.07 -5.82 -3.89
C GLY A 344 -1.29 -6.42 -5.05
N GLY A 345 -1.54 -7.70 -5.42
CA GLY A 345 -1.09 -8.28 -6.69
C GLY A 345 0.37 -8.02 -7.07
N ILE A 346 1.33 -8.28 -6.18
CA ILE A 346 2.76 -7.94 -6.43
C ILE A 346 3.32 -8.72 -7.64
N ALA A 347 2.91 -9.98 -7.78
CA ALA A 347 3.16 -10.80 -8.96
C ALA A 347 1.81 -11.22 -9.56
N ILE A 348 1.22 -10.34 -10.40
CA ILE A 348 -0.12 -10.56 -10.97
C ILE A 348 -0.23 -11.81 -11.85
N TRP A 349 0.89 -12.21 -12.46
CA TRP A 349 0.98 -13.30 -13.43
C TRP A 349 2.39 -13.85 -13.54
N LEU A 350 2.49 -15.08 -14.03
CA LEU A 350 3.75 -15.75 -14.34
C LEU A 350 3.92 -15.89 -15.85
N MET A 351 5.17 -15.84 -16.31
CA MET A 351 5.52 -15.93 -17.72
C MET A 351 6.19 -17.28 -17.99
N ARG A 352 5.54 -18.13 -18.79
CA ARG A 352 6.00 -19.49 -19.11
C ARG A 352 5.96 -19.74 -20.61
N GLU A 353 6.64 -20.78 -21.02
CA GLU A 353 6.59 -21.30 -22.39
C GLU A 353 6.46 -22.83 -22.34
N ALA A 354 5.58 -23.38 -23.17
CA ALA A 354 5.44 -24.83 -23.31
C ALA A 354 6.67 -25.42 -24.03
N LYS A 355 7.31 -26.42 -23.43
CA LYS A 355 8.53 -27.07 -23.98
C LYS A 355 8.21 -28.12 -25.03
N GLU A 356 7.00 -28.63 -24.99
CA GLU A 356 6.42 -29.66 -25.86
C GLU A 356 4.92 -29.43 -26.00
N ASP A 357 4.25 -30.21 -26.83
CA ASP A 357 2.80 -30.21 -26.89
C ASP A 357 2.26 -30.78 -25.58
N VAL A 358 1.50 -29.97 -24.83
CA VAL A 358 0.99 -30.35 -23.52
C VAL A 358 -0.50 -30.63 -23.61
N GLU A 359 -0.89 -31.87 -23.34
CA GLU A 359 -2.28 -32.25 -23.14
C GLU A 359 -2.74 -31.83 -21.74
N TYR A 360 -3.83 -31.08 -21.67
CA TYR A 360 -4.48 -30.74 -20.42
C TYR A 360 -6.00 -30.74 -20.61
N GLN A 361 -6.67 -31.67 -19.93
CA GLN A 361 -8.10 -31.93 -20.14
C GLN A 361 -8.38 -32.25 -21.62
N ASP A 362 -9.29 -31.52 -22.26
CA ASP A 362 -9.63 -31.65 -23.68
C ASP A 362 -8.79 -30.76 -24.59
N TYR A 363 -7.81 -30.04 -24.04
CA TYR A 363 -6.96 -29.11 -24.79
C TYR A 363 -5.56 -29.64 -25.07
N ILE A 364 -5.03 -29.24 -26.23
CA ILE A 364 -3.59 -29.24 -26.50
C ILE A 364 -3.05 -27.82 -26.45
N ILE A 365 -1.98 -27.64 -25.70
CA ILE A 365 -1.17 -26.44 -25.67
C ILE A 365 0.09 -26.72 -26.50
N PRO A 366 0.20 -26.17 -27.72
CA PRO A 366 1.34 -26.41 -28.58
C PRO A 366 2.69 -26.03 -27.96
N LYS A 367 3.73 -26.72 -28.37
CA LYS A 367 5.12 -26.35 -28.09
C LYS A 367 5.42 -24.92 -28.51
N GLY A 368 6.17 -24.19 -27.67
CA GLY A 368 6.58 -22.81 -27.92
C GLY A 368 5.51 -21.76 -27.58
N SER A 369 4.33 -22.20 -27.18
CA SER A 369 3.24 -21.31 -26.74
C SER A 369 3.63 -20.54 -25.49
N PHE A 370 3.31 -19.24 -25.46
CA PHE A 370 3.46 -18.44 -24.26
C PHE A 370 2.35 -18.78 -23.27
N VAL A 371 2.68 -19.26 -22.08
CA VAL A 371 1.69 -19.70 -21.08
C VAL A 371 1.70 -18.75 -19.90
N VAL A 372 0.51 -18.32 -19.50
CA VAL A 372 0.30 -17.25 -18.54
C VAL A 372 -0.63 -17.71 -17.43
N PRO A 373 -0.09 -18.22 -16.32
CA PRO A 373 -0.84 -18.34 -15.07
C PRO A 373 -1.13 -16.95 -14.51
N PHE A 374 -2.37 -16.47 -14.63
CA PHE A 374 -2.77 -15.14 -14.15
C PHE A 374 -3.30 -15.24 -12.72
N LEU A 375 -2.38 -15.11 -11.76
CA LEU A 375 -2.60 -15.35 -10.34
C LEU A 375 -3.64 -14.39 -9.75
N SER A 376 -3.58 -13.11 -10.13
CA SER A 376 -4.50 -12.09 -9.62
C SER A 376 -5.96 -12.34 -10.00
N ALA A 377 -6.25 -13.00 -11.11
CA ALA A 377 -7.64 -13.36 -11.47
C ALA A 377 -8.22 -14.38 -10.50
N VAL A 378 -7.40 -15.28 -9.95
CA VAL A 378 -7.83 -16.21 -8.89
C VAL A 378 -7.94 -15.48 -7.56
N HIS A 379 -6.98 -14.62 -7.23
CA HIS A 379 -6.94 -13.89 -5.96
C HIS A 379 -8.09 -12.90 -5.82
N LEU A 380 -8.57 -12.31 -6.92
CA LEU A 380 -9.63 -11.30 -6.96
C LEU A 380 -10.99 -11.83 -7.44
N SER A 381 -11.12 -13.15 -7.60
CA SER A 381 -12.39 -13.77 -8.03
C SER A 381 -13.41 -13.84 -6.90
N GLU A 382 -14.60 -13.25 -7.12
CA GLU A 382 -15.76 -13.36 -6.22
C GLU A 382 -16.26 -14.80 -6.05
N SER A 383 -16.02 -15.69 -7.03
CA SER A 383 -16.35 -17.12 -6.89
C SER A 383 -15.41 -17.87 -5.93
N VAL A 384 -14.26 -17.28 -5.59
CA VAL A 384 -13.26 -17.87 -4.69
C VAL A 384 -13.26 -17.18 -3.33
N TYR A 385 -13.32 -15.84 -3.32
CA TYR A 385 -13.30 -15.01 -2.12
C TYR A 385 -14.55 -14.13 -2.10
N GLU A 386 -15.35 -14.27 -1.05
CA GLU A 386 -16.48 -13.39 -0.76
C GLU A 386 -15.99 -11.94 -0.59
N ASP A 387 -16.59 -11.00 -1.34
CA ASP A 387 -16.21 -9.58 -1.34
C ASP A 387 -14.71 -9.45 -1.64
N ALA A 388 -14.31 -9.95 -2.81
CA ALA A 388 -12.94 -10.18 -3.22
C ALA A 388 -12.16 -8.87 -3.40
N LEU A 389 -12.82 -7.78 -3.77
CA LEU A 389 -12.16 -6.49 -3.98
C LEU A 389 -11.95 -5.70 -2.69
N SER A 390 -12.64 -6.08 -1.61
CA SER A 390 -12.48 -5.43 -0.31
C SER A 390 -11.31 -5.98 0.49
N PHE A 391 -10.56 -5.07 1.12
CA PHE A 391 -9.49 -5.42 2.04
C PHE A 391 -10.06 -5.96 3.36
N ASN A 392 -10.02 -7.29 3.53
CA ASN A 392 -10.60 -7.97 4.69
C ASN A 392 -9.63 -9.02 5.27
N PRO A 393 -8.71 -8.64 6.17
CA PRO A 393 -7.78 -9.56 6.80
C PRO A 393 -8.46 -10.70 7.59
N TRP A 394 -9.67 -10.46 8.14
CA TRP A 394 -10.41 -11.48 8.89
C TRP A 394 -10.85 -12.67 8.03
N ARG A 395 -10.83 -12.55 6.70
CA ARG A 395 -11.09 -13.70 5.81
C ARG A 395 -10.12 -14.86 6.11
N TRP A 396 -8.90 -14.55 6.52
CA TRP A 396 -7.86 -15.53 6.83
C TRP A 396 -7.98 -16.14 8.23
N MET A 397 -8.91 -15.65 9.05
CA MET A 397 -9.27 -16.30 10.32
C MET A 397 -10.41 -17.31 10.16
N LYS A 398 -11.22 -17.19 9.09
CA LYS A 398 -12.34 -18.11 8.84
C LYS A 398 -11.79 -19.51 8.53
N GLN A 399 -12.31 -20.54 9.20
CA GLN A 399 -11.89 -21.94 9.00
C GLN A 399 -11.95 -22.36 7.52
N LYS A 400 -13.01 -21.95 6.80
CA LYS A 400 -13.22 -22.22 5.37
C LYS A 400 -12.09 -21.75 4.44
N ASN A 401 -11.24 -20.85 4.91
CA ASN A 401 -10.14 -20.27 4.13
C ASN A 401 -8.76 -20.76 4.57
N GLN A 402 -8.62 -21.61 5.60
CA GLN A 402 -7.30 -22.06 6.07
C GLN A 402 -6.55 -22.87 5.01
N GLU A 403 -7.25 -23.78 4.31
CA GLU A 403 -6.65 -24.52 3.20
C GLU A 403 -6.27 -23.59 2.05
N LYS A 404 -7.13 -22.62 1.72
CA LYS A 404 -6.84 -21.61 0.70
C LYS A 404 -5.61 -20.80 1.07
N ARG A 405 -5.46 -20.41 2.35
CA ARG A 405 -4.36 -19.60 2.88
C ARG A 405 -3.00 -20.28 2.80
N ASN A 406 -2.96 -21.61 2.73
CA ASN A 406 -1.71 -22.36 2.66
C ASN A 406 -1.00 -22.15 1.31
N TRP A 407 -0.34 -21.02 1.14
CA TRP A 407 0.32 -20.57 -0.08
C TRP A 407 1.45 -21.48 -0.58
N ARG A 408 1.86 -22.49 0.21
CA ARG A 408 2.79 -23.55 -0.22
C ARG A 408 2.12 -24.61 -1.08
N SER A 409 0.84 -24.86 -0.85
CA SER A 409 0.13 -25.99 -1.43
C SER A 409 -1.26 -25.65 -1.96
N SER A 410 -1.73 -24.42 -1.83
CA SER A 410 -3.04 -23.99 -2.31
C SER A 410 -2.97 -23.53 -3.75
N PRO A 411 -3.91 -23.94 -4.62
CA PRO A 411 -4.04 -23.37 -5.96
C PRO A 411 -4.81 -22.02 -5.95
N TYR A 412 -5.46 -21.67 -4.83
CA TYR A 412 -6.33 -20.49 -4.71
C TYR A 412 -5.62 -19.24 -4.19
N PHE A 413 -4.50 -19.41 -3.49
CA PHE A 413 -3.67 -18.32 -2.98
C PHE A 413 -2.21 -18.70 -3.23
N ALA A 414 -1.60 -18.06 -4.21
CA ALA A 414 -0.24 -18.36 -4.66
C ALA A 414 0.60 -17.08 -4.85
N PRO A 415 0.65 -16.17 -3.86
CA PRO A 415 1.37 -14.90 -3.99
C PRO A 415 2.88 -15.07 -4.19
N PHE A 416 3.41 -16.24 -3.81
CA PHE A 416 4.82 -16.62 -3.92
C PHE A 416 5.09 -17.63 -5.05
N GLY A 417 4.14 -17.82 -5.96
CA GLY A 417 4.19 -18.86 -6.99
C GLY A 417 4.08 -20.27 -6.41
N GLY A 418 4.70 -21.25 -7.09
CA GLY A 418 4.58 -22.66 -6.76
C GLY A 418 5.59 -23.53 -7.51
N GLY A 419 5.65 -24.82 -7.13
CA GLY A 419 6.48 -25.83 -7.79
C GLY A 419 7.99 -25.57 -7.70
N GLY A 420 8.74 -25.97 -8.73
CA GLY A 420 10.22 -25.90 -8.74
C GLY A 420 10.83 -24.49 -8.75
N ARG A 421 9.99 -23.45 -8.82
CA ARG A 421 10.38 -22.03 -8.76
C ARG A 421 9.67 -21.24 -7.66
N PHE A 422 9.16 -21.95 -6.64
CA PHE A 422 8.58 -21.33 -5.47
C PHE A 422 9.52 -20.28 -4.85
N CYS A 423 9.00 -19.14 -4.39
CA CYS A 423 9.84 -18.04 -3.91
C CYS A 423 10.74 -18.48 -2.72
N PRO A 424 12.08 -18.43 -2.86
CA PRO A 424 12.98 -18.78 -1.76
C PRO A 424 12.91 -17.76 -0.61
N GLY A 425 12.62 -16.49 -0.92
CA GLY A 425 12.58 -15.39 0.05
C GLY A 425 11.24 -15.19 0.75
N ALA A 426 10.25 -16.08 0.58
CA ALA A 426 8.88 -15.85 1.07
C ALA A 426 8.83 -15.61 2.59
N GLU A 427 9.51 -16.43 3.38
CA GLU A 427 9.54 -16.26 4.85
C GLU A 427 10.33 -15.02 5.28
N LEU A 428 11.42 -14.68 4.58
CA LEU A 428 12.19 -13.45 4.83
C LEU A 428 11.33 -12.21 4.57
N ALA A 429 10.61 -12.19 3.45
CA ALA A 429 9.74 -11.07 3.10
C ALA A 429 8.65 -10.87 4.18
N ARG A 430 8.00 -11.95 4.62
CA ARG A 430 6.98 -11.90 5.68
C ARG A 430 7.55 -11.36 7.00
N LEU A 431 8.76 -11.79 7.37
CA LEU A 431 9.46 -11.28 8.54
C LEU A 431 9.75 -9.77 8.41
N GLN A 432 10.32 -9.35 7.29
CA GLN A 432 10.64 -7.95 7.02
C GLN A 432 9.38 -7.07 7.07
N ILE A 433 8.30 -7.50 6.42
CA ILE A 433 7.03 -6.75 6.39
C ILE A 433 6.39 -6.72 7.78
N GLY A 434 6.39 -7.83 8.52
CA GLY A 434 5.83 -7.88 9.88
C GLY A 434 6.57 -6.95 10.84
N LEU A 435 7.90 -6.96 10.81
CA LEU A 435 8.73 -6.06 11.62
C LEU A 435 8.57 -4.59 11.18
N PHE A 436 8.51 -4.33 9.87
CA PHE A 436 8.20 -2.99 9.37
C PHE A 436 6.87 -2.48 9.92
N LEU A 437 5.80 -3.28 9.82
CA LEU A 437 4.48 -2.91 10.34
C LEU A 437 4.54 -2.65 11.85
N HIS A 438 5.18 -3.51 12.64
CA HIS A 438 5.37 -3.30 14.08
C HIS A 438 5.99 -1.92 14.36
N TYR A 439 7.16 -1.66 13.80
CA TYR A 439 7.92 -0.45 14.06
C TYR A 439 7.23 0.81 13.54
N PHE A 440 6.63 0.73 12.35
CA PHE A 440 5.91 1.84 11.74
C PHE A 440 4.64 2.20 12.53
N LEU A 441 3.81 1.21 12.88
CA LEU A 441 2.54 1.41 13.59
C LEU A 441 2.70 1.86 15.03
N THR A 442 3.70 1.33 15.74
CA THR A 442 3.94 1.67 17.14
C THR A 442 4.60 3.04 17.31
N THR A 443 5.23 3.55 16.25
CA THR A 443 5.93 4.85 16.28
C THR A 443 5.13 5.99 15.68
N PHE A 444 4.42 5.75 14.57
CA PHE A 444 3.79 6.82 13.81
C PHE A 444 2.26 6.78 13.88
N ARG A 445 1.67 7.97 13.74
CA ARG A 445 0.33 8.15 13.18
C ARG A 445 0.51 8.83 11.84
N TRP A 446 -0.34 8.52 10.88
CA TRP A 446 -0.29 9.15 9.58
C TRP A 446 -1.69 9.42 9.06
N ARG A 447 -1.75 10.32 8.08
CA ARG A 447 -2.94 10.54 7.26
C ARG A 447 -2.53 10.68 5.81
N GLN A 448 -3.37 10.17 4.93
CA GLN A 448 -3.24 10.42 3.51
C GLN A 448 -3.56 11.89 3.22
N VAL A 449 -2.65 12.59 2.52
CA VAL A 449 -2.83 14.02 2.19
C VAL A 449 -3.52 14.19 0.84
N LYS A 450 -3.35 13.23 -0.07
CA LYS A 450 -3.96 13.22 -1.41
C LYS A 450 -4.46 11.83 -1.76
N GLU A 451 -5.59 11.77 -2.45
CA GLU A 451 -6.09 10.53 -3.03
C GLU A 451 -5.10 9.93 -4.01
N ASP A 452 -5.12 8.60 -4.12
CA ASP A 452 -4.18 7.86 -4.95
C ASP A 452 -4.77 6.53 -5.41
N GLN A 453 -4.29 6.05 -6.54
CA GLN A 453 -4.74 4.88 -7.24
C GLN A 453 -3.58 3.93 -7.51
N MET A 454 -3.86 2.63 -7.40
CA MET A 454 -2.91 1.59 -7.76
C MET A 454 -2.79 1.46 -9.28
N SER A 455 -1.59 1.16 -9.74
CA SER A 455 -1.28 0.76 -11.11
C SER A 455 -0.28 -0.39 -11.08
N PHE A 456 -0.42 -1.38 -11.96
CA PHE A 456 0.41 -2.59 -11.91
C PHE A 456 1.39 -2.70 -13.09
N PHE A 457 1.50 -1.68 -13.94
CA PHE A 457 2.43 -1.66 -15.07
C PHE A 457 3.32 -0.40 -15.11
N PRO A 458 4.65 -0.51 -15.35
CA PRO A 458 5.43 -1.74 -15.52
C PRO A 458 5.54 -2.59 -14.26
N SER A 459 5.27 -2.03 -13.09
CA SER A 459 5.12 -2.79 -11.85
C SER A 459 4.15 -2.10 -10.89
N ALA A 460 3.65 -2.84 -9.90
CA ALA A 460 2.77 -2.39 -8.83
C ALA A 460 3.28 -1.10 -8.15
N ARG A 461 2.54 -0.01 -8.24
CA ARG A 461 2.85 1.28 -7.62
C ARG A 461 1.58 2.09 -7.33
N LEU A 462 1.76 3.19 -6.61
CA LEU A 462 0.76 4.23 -6.50
C LEU A 462 1.06 5.36 -7.52
N LEU A 463 0.05 5.85 -8.25
CA LEU A 463 0.21 6.81 -9.35
C LEU A 463 0.35 8.25 -8.87
N GLY A 464 -0.45 8.64 -7.89
CA GLY A 464 -0.56 9.98 -7.34
C GLY A 464 0.61 10.39 -6.47
N GLN A 465 1.65 9.56 -6.35
CA GLN A 465 2.76 9.75 -5.43
C GLN A 465 2.23 10.15 -4.04
N SER A 466 1.37 9.31 -3.45
CA SER A 466 0.72 9.54 -2.16
C SER A 466 1.67 10.18 -1.19
N VAL A 467 1.42 11.45 -0.95
CA VAL A 467 2.12 12.19 0.06
C VAL A 467 1.39 11.93 1.36
N ASN A 468 2.03 11.20 2.26
CA ASN A 468 1.49 10.95 3.59
C ASN A 468 2.09 11.96 4.55
N GLY A 469 1.22 12.65 5.28
CA GLY A 469 1.65 13.45 6.42
C GLY A 469 1.87 12.50 7.59
N ILE A 470 3.10 12.40 8.06
CA ILE A 470 3.49 11.57 9.20
C ILE A 470 3.63 12.47 10.43
N VAL A 471 3.08 12.01 11.56
CA VAL A 471 3.27 12.62 12.88
C VAL A 471 3.72 11.51 13.83
N ARG A 472 4.90 11.63 14.49
CA ARG A 472 5.30 10.64 15.50
C ARG A 472 4.30 10.67 16.66
N LYS A 473 4.10 9.51 17.27
CA LYS A 473 3.38 9.41 18.54
C LYS A 473 4.26 10.04 19.62
N ILE A 474 3.99 11.28 20.00
CA ILE A 474 4.60 11.91 21.17
C ILE A 474 3.96 11.29 22.43
N HIS A 475 4.61 10.25 22.98
CA HIS A 475 4.29 9.57 24.26
C HIS A 475 2.89 8.91 24.34
N PRO A 476 2.67 7.88 25.18
CA PRO A 476 1.35 7.27 25.29
C PRO A 476 0.38 8.33 25.86
N PRO A 477 -0.83 8.49 25.30
CA PRO A 477 -1.86 9.16 26.07
C PRO A 477 -2.06 8.34 27.33
N ILE A 478 -1.85 8.96 28.50
CA ILE A 478 -2.54 8.53 29.70
C ILE A 478 -4.01 8.58 29.30
N PHE A 479 -4.58 7.42 29.02
CA PHE A 479 -6.03 7.29 28.88
C PHE A 479 -6.59 7.59 30.26
N LEU A 480 -7.00 8.85 30.47
CA LEU A 480 -8.05 9.13 31.44
C LEU A 480 -9.30 8.45 30.87
N CYS A 481 -9.54 7.22 31.31
CA CYS A 481 -10.83 6.57 31.16
C CYS A 481 -11.89 7.51 31.75
N SER A 482 -12.66 8.18 30.90
CA SER A 482 -14.00 8.61 31.27
C SER A 482 -14.84 7.35 31.44
N GLY A 483 -14.87 6.84 32.68
CA GLY A 483 -15.60 5.64 33.03
C GLY A 483 -17.09 5.78 32.70
N SER A 484 -17.61 4.81 31.95
CA SER A 484 -18.95 4.31 32.20
C SER A 484 -18.79 3.07 33.08
N LEU A 485 -19.25 3.19 34.34
CA LEU A 485 -19.34 2.07 35.27
C LEU A 485 -20.33 1.03 34.71
N PRO A 486 -19.98 -0.28 34.68
CA PRO A 486 -20.99 -1.32 34.69
C PRO A 486 -21.59 -1.43 36.10
N SER A 487 -22.89 -1.69 36.17
CA SER A 487 -23.66 -1.92 37.40
C SER A 487 -23.03 -3.00 38.30
N PRO A 488 -23.02 -2.84 39.64
CA PRO A 488 -22.44 -3.82 40.54
C PRO A 488 -23.44 -4.94 40.89
N SER A 489 -23.02 -6.20 40.73
CA SER A 489 -23.51 -7.32 41.55
C SER A 489 -22.69 -7.39 42.85
N PRO A 490 -23.28 -7.78 43.98
CA PRO A 490 -22.72 -7.52 45.30
C PRO A 490 -21.74 -8.62 45.70
N PHE A 491 -20.48 -8.30 46.00
CA PHE A 491 -19.68 -8.98 47.03
C PHE A 491 -18.34 -8.25 47.21
N LEU A 492 -17.90 -8.15 48.47
CA LEU A 492 -16.61 -7.65 48.99
C LEU A 492 -16.52 -6.16 49.34
N GLN A 493 -16.92 -5.88 50.58
CA GLN A 493 -16.54 -4.74 51.37
C GLN A 493 -15.08 -4.82 51.87
N GLN A 494 -14.54 -3.64 52.22
CA GLN A 494 -13.43 -3.33 53.15
C GLN A 494 -12.01 -3.12 52.58
N LYS A 495 -11.62 -1.86 52.35
CA LYS A 495 -10.70 -1.06 53.22
C LYS A 495 -10.23 0.26 52.55
N THR A 496 -10.76 1.37 53.09
CA THR A 496 -10.20 2.73 53.33
C THR A 496 -9.23 3.46 52.36
N PRO A 497 -9.48 4.76 52.04
CA PRO A 497 -8.58 5.64 51.29
C PRO A 497 -7.76 6.59 52.19
N GLN A 498 -6.42 6.53 52.11
CA GLN A 498 -5.51 7.53 52.73
C GLN A 498 -4.47 8.14 51.76
N ARG A 499 -4.62 7.95 50.44
CA ARG A 499 -3.62 8.44 49.46
C ARG A 499 -4.01 9.67 48.64
N LEU A 500 -5.26 10.16 48.69
CA LEU A 500 -5.66 11.35 47.92
C LEU A 500 -5.42 12.69 48.62
N ILE A 501 -5.24 12.71 49.95
CA ILE A 501 -5.09 13.96 50.71
C ILE A 501 -3.65 14.52 50.63
N LYS A 502 -2.65 13.70 50.27
CA LYS A 502 -1.25 14.15 50.14
C LYS A 502 -0.90 14.79 48.80
N LEU A 503 -1.71 14.64 47.75
CA LEU A 503 -1.39 15.21 46.43
C LEU A 503 -1.83 16.68 46.29
N VAL A 504 -2.75 17.15 47.14
CA VAL A 504 -3.33 18.50 47.06
C VAL A 504 -2.54 19.54 47.89
N ALA A 505 -1.64 19.10 48.78
CA ALA A 505 -0.85 19.98 49.64
C ALA A 505 0.46 20.52 49.03
N ALA A 506 0.82 20.12 47.81
CA ALA A 506 2.13 20.43 47.21
C ALA A 506 2.15 21.64 46.26
N LEU A 507 1.07 22.41 46.12
CA LEU A 507 1.03 23.57 45.22
C LEU A 507 0.65 24.84 45.98
N ARG A 508 1.63 25.72 46.21
CA ARG A 508 1.50 27.08 46.75
C ARG A 508 2.48 27.98 45.97
N PRO A 509 2.33 29.32 45.96
CA PRO A 509 1.31 30.07 45.22
C PRO A 509 1.94 31.19 44.36
N LYS A 510 1.28 31.65 43.28
CA LYS A 510 1.44 33.05 42.80
C LYS A 510 0.32 33.46 41.85
N ALA A 511 -0.20 34.66 42.11
CA ALA A 511 -1.21 35.44 41.38
C ALA A 511 -2.68 35.01 41.56
N GLN A 512 -3.33 35.71 42.48
CA GLN A 512 -4.78 35.78 42.68
C GLN A 512 -5.51 36.32 41.44
N ASN A 513 -6.71 35.79 41.20
CA ASN A 513 -7.82 36.56 40.64
C ASN A 513 -9.11 36.10 41.36
N ASP A 514 -9.53 36.88 42.34
CA ASP A 514 -10.68 36.61 43.25
C ASP A 514 -12.05 36.53 42.55
N ALA A 515 -12.11 36.78 41.23
CA ALA A 515 -13.32 36.58 40.44
C ALA A 515 -13.63 35.10 40.16
N VAL A 516 -12.61 34.25 40.03
CA VAL A 516 -12.77 32.85 39.60
C VAL A 516 -13.25 31.96 40.75
N VAL A 517 -12.78 32.22 41.97
CA VAL A 517 -13.22 31.50 43.18
C VAL A 517 -14.67 31.84 43.53
N LYS A 518 -15.12 33.07 43.24
CA LYS A 518 -16.50 33.52 43.45
C LYS A 518 -17.48 32.95 42.42
N VAL A 519 -17.04 32.72 41.18
CA VAL A 519 -17.86 32.10 40.13
C VAL A 519 -17.96 30.57 40.34
N LEU A 520 -16.87 29.93 40.77
CA LEU A 520 -16.87 28.49 41.06
C LEU A 520 -17.68 28.13 42.32
N SER A 521 -17.79 29.03 43.30
CA SER A 521 -18.65 28.79 44.47
C SER A 521 -20.15 28.99 44.17
N LEU A 522 -20.49 29.78 43.15
CA LEU A 522 -21.88 30.00 42.70
C LEU A 522 -22.38 28.91 41.74
N LEU A 523 -21.50 28.30 40.95
CA LEU A 523 -21.87 27.20 40.04
C LEU A 523 -22.09 25.85 40.76
N GLY A 524 -21.65 25.73 42.01
CA GLY A 524 -21.81 24.52 42.84
C GLY A 524 -23.14 24.42 43.61
N ARG A 525 -24.04 25.40 43.54
CA ARG A 525 -25.34 25.36 44.22
C ARG A 525 -26.47 25.59 43.22
N GLY A 526 -27.40 24.64 43.17
CA GLY A 526 -28.38 24.47 42.10
C GLY A 526 -29.21 25.70 41.71
N ARG A 527 -29.61 25.68 40.44
CA ARG A 527 -30.34 26.69 39.63
C ARG A 527 -31.52 27.40 40.32
N GLN A 528 -32.13 26.83 41.36
CA GLN A 528 -33.29 27.43 42.04
C GLN A 528 -32.94 28.57 43.01
N GLN A 529 -31.77 28.56 43.66
CA GLN A 529 -31.37 29.66 44.58
C GLN A 529 -30.90 30.91 43.83
N PHE A 530 -30.30 30.75 42.64
CA PHE A 530 -29.86 31.85 41.79
C PHE A 530 -31.05 32.67 41.24
N LEU A 531 -32.17 32.01 40.95
CA LEU A 531 -33.40 32.66 40.47
C LEU A 531 -34.11 33.47 41.58
N GLN A 532 -34.01 33.06 42.85
CA GLN A 532 -34.56 33.83 43.98
C GLN A 532 -33.76 35.09 44.32
N GLN A 533 -32.45 35.10 44.08
CA GLN A 533 -31.62 36.30 44.27
C GLN A 533 -31.83 37.37 43.19
N LEU A 534 -32.18 36.94 41.96
CA LEU A 534 -32.46 37.86 40.84
C LEU A 534 -33.79 38.62 41.00
N GLN A 535 -34.76 38.11 41.76
CA GLN A 535 -36.03 38.83 42.02
C GLN A 535 -35.92 39.94 43.08
N LYS A 536 -34.82 40.01 43.86
CA LYS A 536 -34.68 40.97 44.97
C LYS A 536 -33.94 42.27 44.63
N ASN A 537 -33.30 42.38 43.45
CA ASN A 537 -32.57 43.59 43.07
C ASN A 537 -33.27 44.35 41.93
N ARG A 538 -34.03 45.38 42.30
CA ARG A 538 -34.55 46.38 41.37
C ARG A 538 -33.42 47.33 40.95
N ASN A 539 -32.71 47.00 39.88
CA ASN A 539 -32.01 47.99 39.06
C ASN A 539 -32.05 47.55 37.59
N PHE A 540 -33.00 48.14 36.87
CA PHE A 540 -33.34 47.89 35.48
C PHE A 540 -32.30 48.53 34.55
N ARG A 541 -31.48 47.68 33.89
CA ARG A 541 -30.89 47.97 32.56
C ARG A 541 -30.36 46.73 31.82
N MET A 542 -30.35 45.56 32.45
CA MET A 542 -29.90 44.30 31.81
C MET A 542 -31.03 43.38 31.30
N LEU A 543 -32.30 43.79 31.40
CA LEU A 543 -33.44 42.95 30.99
C LEU A 543 -33.84 43.09 29.51
N GLN A 544 -33.44 44.18 28.84
CA GLN A 544 -33.73 44.37 27.40
C GLN A 544 -32.75 43.64 26.46
N VAL A 545 -31.56 43.29 26.95
CA VAL A 545 -30.56 42.55 26.14
C VAL A 545 -30.86 41.04 26.14
N PHE A 546 -31.46 40.52 27.21
CA PHE A 546 -31.71 39.08 27.35
C PHE A 546 -32.93 38.56 26.58
N LEU A 547 -33.93 39.41 26.31
CA LEU A 547 -35.12 39.04 25.54
C LEU A 547 -34.89 38.99 24.02
N VAL A 548 -33.79 39.56 23.52
CA VAL A 548 -33.44 39.53 22.08
C VAL A 548 -32.55 38.34 21.72
N LEU A 549 -31.96 37.65 22.71
CA LEU A 549 -31.00 36.55 22.49
C LEU A 549 -31.53 35.14 22.81
N SER A 550 -32.81 35.02 23.18
CA SER A 550 -33.39 33.74 23.61
C SER A 550 -33.46 32.62 22.55
N PRO A 551 -33.54 32.88 21.23
CA PRO A 551 -33.48 31.81 20.23
C PRO A 551 -32.05 31.31 19.92
N GLY A 552 -31.02 32.14 20.13
CA GLY A 552 -29.65 31.84 19.73
C GLY A 552 -28.85 30.98 20.72
N VAL A 553 -29.15 31.10 22.02
CA VAL A 553 -28.40 30.39 23.07
C VAL A 553 -28.74 28.89 23.11
N ILE A 554 -29.96 28.50 22.77
CA ILE A 554 -30.39 27.09 22.71
C ILE A 554 -29.71 26.35 21.53
N LEU A 555 -29.44 27.06 20.44
CA LEU A 555 -28.75 26.50 19.27
C LEU A 555 -27.27 26.28 19.54
N LEU A 556 -26.65 27.19 20.31
CA LEU A 556 -25.22 27.10 20.66
C LEU A 556 -24.93 25.95 21.63
N ASP A 557 -25.79 25.73 22.63
CA ASP A 557 -25.64 24.60 23.56
C ASP A 557 -25.80 23.24 22.86
N ARG A 558 -26.72 23.12 21.89
CA ARG A 558 -26.85 21.89 21.08
C ARG A 558 -25.66 21.65 20.17
N VAL A 559 -25.16 22.70 19.50
CA VAL A 559 -23.98 22.56 18.62
C VAL A 559 -22.72 22.22 19.41
N ILE A 560 -22.55 22.79 20.62
CA ILE A 560 -21.43 22.46 21.50
C ILE A 560 -21.55 21.03 22.04
N HIS A 561 -22.76 20.60 22.43
CA HIS A 561 -23.01 19.22 22.86
C HIS A 561 -22.76 18.20 21.74
N ASP A 562 -23.25 18.46 20.52
CA ASP A 562 -23.12 17.54 19.38
C ASP A 562 -21.69 17.48 18.82
N CYS A 563 -20.92 18.58 18.93
CA CYS A 563 -19.49 18.60 18.67
C CYS A 563 -18.68 17.84 19.73
N ALA A 564 -19.10 17.88 21.00
CA ALA A 564 -18.41 17.17 22.08
C ALA A 564 -18.64 15.64 22.04
N THR A 565 -19.76 15.17 21.47
CA THR A 565 -20.09 13.74 21.37
C THR A 565 -19.74 13.09 20.02
N GLY A 566 -19.21 13.85 19.05
CA GLY A 566 -18.70 13.30 17.79
C GLY A 566 -19.74 12.76 16.81
N VAL A 567 -21.00 13.20 16.88
CA VAL A 567 -22.12 12.70 16.04
C VAL A 567 -22.32 13.56 14.76
N PHE A 568 -21.38 14.46 14.46
CA PHE A 568 -21.59 15.54 13.49
C PHE A 568 -21.49 15.16 11.99
N ALA A 569 -21.24 13.89 11.64
CA ALA A 569 -21.02 13.50 10.23
C ALA A 569 -22.17 12.74 9.55
N GLU A 570 -23.21 12.26 10.26
CA GLU A 570 -24.18 11.32 9.65
C GLU A 570 -25.66 11.78 9.63
N LYS A 571 -25.99 13.01 10.06
CA LYS A 571 -27.40 13.49 10.10
C LYS A 571 -27.69 14.83 9.42
N PHE A 572 -26.84 15.28 8.49
CA PHE A 572 -27.23 16.32 7.52
C PHE A 572 -27.67 15.68 6.20
N SER A 573 -28.81 14.98 6.23
CA SER A 573 -29.51 14.49 5.04
C SER A 573 -30.93 15.06 5.00
N CYS A 574 -31.19 15.80 3.92
CA CYS A 574 -32.48 16.14 3.30
C CYS A 574 -33.61 16.89 4.04
N HIS A 575 -33.72 16.93 5.37
CA HIS A 575 -34.97 17.43 5.99
C HIS A 575 -35.01 18.93 6.35
N HIS A 576 -33.87 19.60 6.58
CA HIS A 576 -33.86 21.01 7.02
C HIS A 576 -33.72 22.04 5.88
N VAL A 577 -33.35 21.59 4.67
CA VAL A 577 -33.24 22.47 3.48
C VAL A 577 -34.63 22.81 2.90
N GLN A 578 -35.64 21.96 3.11
CA GLN A 578 -37.00 22.20 2.64
C GLN A 578 -37.79 23.24 3.47
N VAL A 579 -37.42 23.46 4.74
CA VAL A 579 -38.05 24.51 5.58
C VAL A 579 -37.49 25.90 5.24
N PHE A 580 -36.21 25.97 4.85
CA PHE A 580 -35.53 27.24 4.53
C PHE A 580 -35.99 27.87 3.21
N MET A 581 -36.50 27.09 2.25
CA MET A 581 -36.99 27.61 0.96
C MET A 581 -38.46 28.05 0.96
N LYS A 582 -39.20 27.92 2.08
CA LYS A 582 -40.66 28.15 2.11
C LYS A 582 -41.12 29.51 2.67
N HIS A 583 -40.20 30.34 3.20
CA HIS A 583 -40.55 31.70 3.67
C HIS A 583 -39.56 32.73 3.10
N GLY A 584 -39.88 33.24 1.89
CA GLY A 584 -39.14 34.31 1.25
C GLY A 584 -39.00 35.55 2.15
N LEU A 585 -37.76 35.93 2.45
CA LEU A 585 -37.44 37.10 3.27
C LEU A 585 -36.49 38.03 2.52
N SER A 586 -36.79 39.33 2.55
CA SER A 586 -36.13 40.38 1.78
C SER A 586 -34.80 40.85 2.38
N TRP A 587 -34.02 41.54 1.55
CA TRP A 587 -32.65 42.03 1.76
C TRP A 587 -32.41 42.89 3.02
N ALA A 588 -33.47 43.42 3.66
CA ALA A 588 -33.35 44.29 4.84
C ALA A 588 -32.84 43.57 6.11
N LYS A 589 -32.98 42.24 6.22
CA LYS A 589 -32.45 41.45 7.35
C LYS A 589 -30.96 41.11 7.24
N PHE A 590 -30.33 41.31 6.08
CA PHE A 590 -28.91 40.99 5.88
C PHE A 590 -27.98 41.96 6.64
N THR A 591 -28.43 43.20 6.87
CA THR A 591 -27.71 44.22 7.64
C THR A 591 -27.63 43.93 9.15
N GLU A 592 -28.59 43.20 9.72
CA GLU A 592 -28.53 42.76 11.12
C GLU A 592 -27.52 41.62 11.32
N TYR A 593 -27.42 40.70 10.36
CA TYR A 593 -26.43 39.61 10.41
C TYR A 593 -24.98 40.13 10.38
N ARG A 594 -24.72 41.20 9.63
CA ARG A 594 -23.40 41.83 9.58
C ARG A 594 -23.00 42.44 10.93
N ARG A 595 -23.96 42.97 11.70
CA ARG A 595 -23.74 43.48 13.07
C ARG A 595 -23.49 42.34 14.06
N PHE A 596 -24.16 41.21 13.91
CA PHE A 596 -23.95 40.02 14.76
C PHE A 596 -22.53 39.45 14.60
N PHE A 597 -22.02 39.34 13.37
CA PHE A 597 -20.64 38.89 13.13
C PHE A 597 -19.58 39.91 13.57
N GLY A 598 -19.86 41.21 13.47
CA GLY A 598 -19.01 42.25 14.06
C GLY A 598 -18.90 42.14 15.59
N PHE A 599 -20.02 41.82 16.26
CA PHE A 599 -20.07 41.63 17.71
C PHE A 599 -19.34 40.34 18.15
N LEU A 600 -19.47 39.25 17.39
CA LEU A 600 -18.76 38.00 17.64
C LEU A 600 -17.24 38.16 17.49
N HIS A 601 -16.81 38.94 16.48
CA HIS A 601 -15.39 39.24 16.29
C HIS A 601 -14.83 40.09 17.43
N LEU A 602 -15.61 41.04 17.97
CA LEU A 602 -15.21 41.86 19.12
C LEU A 602 -15.04 41.03 20.39
N ILE A 603 -15.96 40.08 20.64
CA ILE A 603 -15.91 39.16 21.79
C ILE A 603 -14.69 38.25 21.69
N LEU A 604 -14.41 37.69 20.51
CA LEU A 604 -13.26 36.81 20.29
C LEU A 604 -11.93 37.57 20.42
N SER A 605 -11.88 38.84 20.00
CA SER A 605 -10.71 39.71 20.21
C SER A 605 -10.50 40.09 21.68
N PHE A 606 -11.56 40.26 22.47
CA PHE A 606 -11.48 40.58 23.89
C PHE A 606 -11.02 39.40 24.76
N LEU A 607 -11.23 38.16 24.29
CA LEU A 607 -10.89 36.92 25.00
C LEU A 607 -9.44 36.43 24.78
N GLN A 608 -8.61 37.14 24.00
CA GLN A 608 -7.21 36.77 23.67
C GLN A 608 -7.00 35.28 23.30
N LEU A 609 -7.97 34.63 22.65
CA LEU A 609 -7.82 33.29 22.12
C LEU A 609 -7.03 33.33 20.81
N LYS A 610 -5.70 33.23 20.89
CA LYS A 610 -4.83 33.00 19.73
C LYS A 610 -4.98 31.54 19.26
N SER A 611 -5.91 31.28 18.34
CA SER A 611 -5.83 30.12 17.45
C SER A 611 -6.16 30.53 16.01
N HIS A 612 -5.11 30.77 15.22
CA HIS A 612 -5.20 31.37 13.88
C HIS A 612 -5.69 30.44 12.76
N SER A 613 -6.10 29.19 13.02
CA SER A 613 -6.49 28.26 11.94
C SER A 613 -7.98 28.06 11.74
N CYS A 614 -8.83 28.28 12.75
CA CYS A 614 -10.26 27.94 12.63
C CYS A 614 -11.12 29.06 12.02
N CYS A 615 -10.73 30.32 12.21
CA CYS A 615 -11.48 31.47 11.68
C CYS A 615 -11.22 31.77 10.20
N SER A 616 -10.05 31.40 9.65
CA SER A 616 -9.74 31.57 8.22
C SER A 616 -10.60 30.67 7.34
N ASP A 617 -10.84 29.44 7.78
CA ASP A 617 -11.51 28.42 6.97
C ASP A 617 -13.03 28.67 6.89
N ILE A 618 -13.62 29.24 7.95
CA ILE A 618 -15.03 29.66 7.97
C ILE A 618 -15.24 30.88 7.07
N ALA A 619 -14.30 31.85 7.09
CA ALA A 619 -14.35 33.00 6.19
C ALA A 619 -14.17 32.59 4.72
N TYR A 620 -13.29 31.62 4.44
CA TYR A 620 -13.07 31.09 3.08
C TYR A 620 -14.30 30.34 2.55
N TRP A 621 -14.96 29.53 3.38
CA TRP A 621 -16.19 28.83 3.01
C TRP A 621 -17.36 29.78 2.74
N LEU A 622 -17.50 30.86 3.53
CA LEU A 622 -18.53 31.88 3.32
C LEU A 622 -18.30 32.71 2.06
N VAL A 623 -17.04 33.07 1.75
CA VAL A 623 -16.69 33.76 0.50
C VAL A 623 -16.94 32.86 -0.71
N ALA A 624 -16.62 31.56 -0.62
CA ALA A 624 -16.88 30.60 -1.70
C ALA A 624 -18.39 30.35 -1.92
N ALA A 625 -19.19 30.34 -0.86
CA ALA A 625 -20.65 30.22 -0.96
C ALA A 625 -21.29 31.46 -1.62
N VAL A 626 -20.84 32.67 -1.25
CA VAL A 626 -21.28 33.94 -1.87
C VAL A 626 -20.84 34.02 -3.34
N HIS A 627 -19.69 33.44 -3.70
CA HIS A 627 -19.22 33.41 -5.08
C HIS A 627 -20.02 32.43 -5.96
N ARG A 628 -20.50 31.32 -5.37
CA ARG A 628 -21.39 30.34 -6.04
C ARG A 628 -22.81 30.86 -6.30
N GLU A 629 -23.37 31.70 -5.44
CA GLU A 629 -24.67 32.32 -5.71
C GLU A 629 -24.58 33.41 -6.79
N ARG A 630 -23.50 34.20 -6.80
CA ARG A 630 -23.27 35.25 -7.82
C ARG A 630 -23.09 34.70 -9.23
N THR A 631 -22.67 33.45 -9.38
CA THR A 631 -22.54 32.75 -10.67
C THR A 631 -23.84 32.07 -11.12
N ARG A 632 -24.74 31.75 -10.18
CA ARG A 632 -26.05 31.15 -10.49
C ARG A 632 -27.07 32.19 -10.99
N ASP A 633 -27.01 33.42 -10.50
CA ASP A 633 -27.84 34.54 -10.99
C ASP A 633 -27.43 35.09 -12.37
N ARG A 634 -26.19 34.84 -12.82
CA ARG A 634 -25.79 35.16 -14.21
C ARG A 634 -26.26 34.15 -15.24
N PHE A 635 -26.57 32.92 -14.83
CA PHE A 635 -27.04 31.86 -15.72
C PHE A 635 -28.56 31.87 -15.96
N PHE A 636 -29.33 32.67 -15.19
CA PHE A 636 -30.78 32.81 -15.34
C PHE A 636 -31.24 34.10 -16.05
N ARG A 637 -30.31 34.90 -16.61
CA ARG A 637 -30.62 36.05 -17.50
C ARG A 637 -30.18 35.86 -18.95
N LEU A 638 -29.74 34.66 -19.31
CA LEU A 638 -29.43 34.24 -20.67
C LEU A 638 -30.13 32.90 -20.94
N ASN A 639 -31.46 32.97 -21.03
CA ASN A 639 -32.34 32.01 -21.71
C ASN A 639 -33.56 32.78 -22.17
#